data_AF-A0A1C6HLU0-F1
#
_entry.id   AF-A0A1C6HLU0-F1
#
_cell.length_a   1.000
_cell.length_b   1.000
_cell.length_c   1.000
_cell.angle_alpha   90.00
_cell.angle_beta   90.00
_cell.angle_gamma   90.00
#
_symmetry.space_group_name_H-M   'P 1'
#
loop_
_entity.id
_entity.type
_entity.pdbx_description
1 polymer ?
#
loop_
_entity_poly.entity_id
_entity_poly.type
_entity_poly.pdbx_seq_one_letter_code
_entity_poly.pdbx_strand_id
1 'polypeptide(L)'
;MKQLLIIPISCLLLFLVLGGCTSAERVTDNRRQDFTADWTFHLGDDSAASRPDYDDTAWRILHLPHDWAIEGEFSRDNPSGTGGGALPGGIGWYRKTFTVDKADEGKRLYIDFDGVYMNSEVFINGHSLGVRPYGYVSFSYDLTPHIRWGGKNVVAVRVDNAEQPNSRWYSGCGIYRNVWLTKLNPVHIAQWGTFITAQDVSKNSARLNIRTKIQYDAAAQLQDSVKQADGTYVVFDSEIVSLADVVLQSRLMDAEGNVVGEVASELQVIPACPNEVEQEIVVKNPNLWSVNTPYIYKVNSILIDKTTGKVLDNYCTNTGIRTFRFDVQKGFILNGERLKINGVCMHHDLGCLGAAVNIRAIERQLEILQEMGCNGIRCSHNPPSPELLDLCDRMGFIVMDETFDMWRKRKTVHDYSRYFNEWHERDLTDLILRDRNHPSVFIWSIGNEVLEQWSDAKADTLTLEQANLILNFGHDQSMLAKEGEMSVNSLLTKKLADMVKALDSTRPVTAGCNEPNPNNHLFRSGALDLIGFNYHDDWFAGVPEKFPGKPFIVAESVSALMTRGYYRMPSDETVICPERWDKPYFDDSFSCSSYDNCHVPWGNSHEGTMRHVKNNDFISGQYVWTGFDYLGEPTPYGWPARSSYFGIVDLAGFPKDVYYLYQSEWHPEKKVLHLFPHWNWAPGQDIDMWAYYNNADEVELFVNGESQGVRTKGKDDFHVVWRVKYEPGVVKVVSRKDGKTVLEKEIHTAGEPAQIRLTADRNEIKSDGRDLSFVTVEVLDKDGNLCPNADNQIMFDVQGAGFIAGVDNGSPVSMEKFKADYRKAFYGKCLVVVQSDGKSGGIKLTATSEGLKTAVTAIKAK
;
A
#
# COMPACT_ATOMS: atom_id res chain seq x y z
N MET A 1 88.74 24.06 -26.36
CA MET A 1 88.74 23.40 -25.03
C MET A 1 87.44 22.63 -24.89
N LYS A 2 87.48 21.33 -24.49
CA LYS A 2 86.33 20.44 -24.12
C LYS A 2 85.25 20.26 -25.24
N GLN A 3 85.01 19.13 -25.93
CA GLN A 3 84.88 17.68 -25.59
C GLN A 3 83.84 17.43 -24.48
N LEU A 4 82.86 16.49 -24.54
CA LEU A 4 82.54 15.30 -25.38
C LEU A 4 81.03 15.31 -25.77
N LEU A 5 80.54 14.83 -26.93
CA LEU A 5 80.30 13.46 -27.47
C LEU A 5 79.06 12.68 -26.94
N ILE A 6 78.08 12.41 -27.85
CA ILE A 6 77.33 11.13 -28.09
C ILE A 6 76.34 10.60 -26.99
N ILE A 7 75.18 9.92 -27.23
CA ILE A 7 74.44 9.30 -28.37
C ILE A 7 72.88 9.42 -28.16
N PRO A 8 71.96 9.05 -29.10
CA PRO A 8 70.49 9.30 -28.99
C PRO A 8 69.63 8.09 -28.54
N ILE A 9 68.33 8.33 -28.26
CA ILE A 9 67.29 7.29 -28.06
C ILE A 9 66.16 7.47 -29.10
N SER A 10 65.79 6.38 -29.76
CA SER A 10 64.82 6.33 -30.86
C SER A 10 63.36 6.20 -30.40
N CYS A 11 62.45 6.49 -31.33
CA CYS A 11 61.00 6.40 -31.19
C CYS A 11 60.52 5.01 -30.75
N LEU A 12 59.48 4.97 -29.90
CA LEU A 12 58.60 3.81 -29.74
C LEU A 12 57.15 4.28 -29.98
N LEU A 13 56.41 3.58 -30.85
CA LEU A 13 55.01 3.90 -31.13
C LEU A 13 54.14 3.53 -29.91
N LEU A 14 53.28 4.44 -29.45
CA LEU A 14 52.11 4.07 -28.66
C LEU A 14 50.97 3.65 -29.60
N PHE A 15 50.46 2.43 -29.41
CA PHE A 15 49.19 2.03 -29.99
C PHE A 15 48.05 2.77 -29.27
N LEU A 16 47.41 3.72 -29.95
CA LEU A 16 46.14 4.30 -29.53
C LEU A 16 45.02 3.30 -29.82
N VAL A 17 44.66 2.51 -28.82
CA VAL A 17 43.39 1.78 -28.82
C VAL A 17 42.28 2.79 -28.54
N LEU A 18 41.51 3.14 -29.57
CA LEU A 18 40.29 3.93 -29.43
C LEU A 18 39.22 3.10 -28.71
N GLY A 19 39.25 3.15 -27.38
CA GLY A 19 38.13 2.70 -26.55
C GLY A 19 36.94 3.59 -26.80
N GLY A 20 36.00 3.14 -27.64
CA GLY A 20 34.73 3.81 -27.84
C GLY A 20 33.95 3.83 -26.54
N CYS A 21 33.78 5.00 -25.93
CA CYS A 21 32.86 5.20 -24.84
C CYS A 21 31.43 5.06 -25.38
N THR A 22 30.89 3.84 -25.36
CA THR A 22 29.45 3.63 -25.48
C THR A 22 28.80 4.26 -24.26
N SER A 23 28.21 5.44 -24.42
CA SER A 23 27.24 5.94 -23.45
C SER A 23 26.17 4.88 -23.26
N ALA A 24 25.99 4.40 -22.03
CA ALA A 24 24.92 3.45 -21.72
C ALA A 24 23.58 4.12 -22.06
N GLU A 25 22.94 3.66 -23.14
CA GLU A 25 21.57 4.06 -23.42
C GLU A 25 20.71 3.66 -22.23
N ARG A 26 19.94 4.62 -21.70
CA ARG A 26 18.99 4.35 -20.62
C ARG A 26 17.96 3.35 -21.15
N VAL A 27 18.10 2.09 -20.75
CA VAL A 27 17.17 1.02 -21.11
C VAL A 27 15.78 1.41 -20.62
N THR A 28 14.95 1.77 -21.57
CA THR A 28 13.58 2.24 -21.37
C THR A 28 12.64 1.22 -21.99
N ASP A 29 11.69 0.78 -21.18
CA ASP A 29 10.66 -0.16 -21.59
C ASP A 29 9.60 0.63 -22.37
N ASN A 30 9.68 0.57 -23.68
CA ASN A 30 8.88 1.42 -24.58
C ASN A 30 7.55 0.77 -24.99
N ARG A 31 7.15 -0.36 -24.38
CA ARG A 31 5.89 -1.06 -24.72
C ARG A 31 4.66 -0.39 -24.11
N ARG A 32 4.80 0.20 -22.92
CA ARG A 32 3.70 0.72 -22.09
C ARG A 32 3.71 2.25 -22.09
N GLN A 33 2.70 2.87 -22.67
CA GLN A 33 2.50 4.32 -22.65
C GLN A 33 1.51 4.73 -21.56
N ASP A 34 1.82 5.79 -20.82
CA ASP A 34 0.88 6.42 -19.89
C ASP A 34 -0.36 6.94 -20.64
N PHE A 35 -1.55 6.48 -20.22
CA PHE A 35 -2.82 6.78 -20.87
C PHE A 35 -3.80 7.51 -19.94
N THR A 36 -3.29 8.17 -18.89
CA THR A 36 -4.10 8.80 -17.84
C THR A 36 -4.54 10.23 -18.13
N ALA A 37 -3.84 10.98 -18.98
CA ALA A 37 -4.20 12.35 -19.34
C ALA A 37 -5.51 12.42 -20.12
N ASP A 38 -6.14 13.59 -20.19
CA ASP A 38 -7.27 13.94 -21.09
C ASP A 38 -8.36 12.86 -21.24
N TRP A 39 -9.04 12.55 -20.14
CA TRP A 39 -10.30 11.79 -20.13
C TRP A 39 -11.49 12.74 -19.90
N THR A 40 -12.64 12.42 -20.47
CA THR A 40 -13.94 13.02 -20.12
C THR A 40 -14.67 12.14 -19.11
N PHE A 41 -15.38 12.75 -18.16
CA PHE A 41 -16.11 12.06 -17.09
C PHE A 41 -17.52 12.63 -16.88
N HIS A 42 -18.47 11.74 -16.60
CA HIS A 42 -19.83 12.05 -16.20
C HIS A 42 -20.31 11.09 -15.11
N LEU A 43 -20.95 11.62 -14.06
CA LEU A 43 -21.63 10.84 -13.04
C LEU A 43 -23.12 10.74 -13.40
N GLY A 44 -23.59 9.51 -13.68
CA GLY A 44 -24.89 9.20 -14.28
C GLY A 44 -24.75 8.05 -15.27
N ASP A 45 -25.76 7.18 -15.38
CA ASP A 45 -25.71 6.01 -16.26
C ASP A 45 -26.42 6.27 -17.60
N ASP A 46 -25.65 6.62 -18.63
CA ASP A 46 -26.13 6.68 -20.01
C ASP A 46 -25.41 5.64 -20.87
N SER A 47 -26.10 4.53 -21.16
CA SER A 47 -25.56 3.44 -21.98
C SER A 47 -25.23 3.86 -23.42
N ALA A 48 -25.79 4.98 -23.90
CA ALA A 48 -25.44 5.56 -25.19
C ALA A 48 -23.99 6.09 -25.23
N ALA A 49 -23.36 6.33 -24.06
CA ALA A 49 -21.97 6.75 -23.91
C ALA A 49 -20.94 5.67 -24.30
N SER A 50 -21.37 4.42 -24.53
CA SER A 50 -20.55 3.39 -25.17
C SER A 50 -20.25 3.69 -26.65
N ARG A 51 -21.10 4.47 -27.33
CA ARG A 51 -21.05 4.68 -28.78
C ARG A 51 -19.92 5.63 -29.21
N PRO A 52 -19.25 5.39 -30.36
CA PRO A 52 -18.13 6.22 -30.83
C PRO A 52 -18.56 7.62 -31.30
N ASP A 53 -19.84 7.84 -31.59
CA ASP A 53 -20.44 9.09 -32.06
C ASP A 53 -21.21 9.85 -30.96
N TYR A 54 -21.16 9.37 -29.72
CA TYR A 54 -21.74 10.06 -28.56
C TYR A 54 -21.04 11.40 -28.29
N ASP A 55 -21.83 12.45 -28.03
CA ASP A 55 -21.35 13.79 -27.71
C ASP A 55 -21.04 13.94 -26.22
N ASP A 56 -19.76 13.87 -25.88
CA ASP A 56 -19.21 14.10 -24.54
C ASP A 56 -18.60 15.49 -24.38
N THR A 57 -18.87 16.45 -25.27
CA THR A 57 -18.25 17.80 -25.21
C THR A 57 -18.67 18.62 -23.99
N ALA A 58 -19.78 18.26 -23.35
CA ALA A 58 -20.25 18.84 -22.10
C ALA A 58 -19.74 18.12 -20.82
N TRP A 59 -18.99 17.03 -20.97
CA TRP A 59 -18.46 16.25 -19.84
C TRP A 59 -17.23 16.92 -19.22
N ARG A 60 -16.95 16.64 -17.94
CA ARG A 60 -15.79 17.18 -17.25
C ARG A 60 -14.52 16.56 -17.83
N ILE A 61 -13.59 17.38 -18.30
CA ILE A 61 -12.23 16.93 -18.64
C ILE A 61 -11.43 16.79 -17.34
N LEU A 62 -10.74 15.66 -17.18
CA LEU A 62 -9.87 15.38 -16.04
C LEU A 62 -8.68 14.49 -16.44
N HIS A 63 -7.81 14.23 -15.47
CA HIS A 63 -6.72 13.27 -15.58
C HIS A 63 -6.96 12.15 -14.56
N LEU A 64 -6.61 10.93 -14.95
CA LEU A 64 -6.57 9.78 -14.05
C LEU A 64 -5.24 9.79 -13.26
N PRO A 65 -5.17 9.11 -12.11
CA PRO A 65 -6.25 8.39 -11.44
C PRO A 65 -7.34 9.32 -10.86
N HIS A 66 -8.59 8.84 -10.85
CA HIS A 66 -9.76 9.62 -10.39
C HIS A 66 -10.66 8.79 -9.49
N ASP A 67 -10.91 9.33 -8.29
CA ASP A 67 -11.93 8.89 -7.35
C ASP A 67 -13.00 10.00 -7.28
N TRP A 68 -14.24 9.71 -7.66
CA TRP A 68 -15.31 10.72 -7.65
C TRP A 68 -16.01 10.83 -6.28
N ALA A 69 -15.90 9.81 -5.42
CA ALA A 69 -16.61 9.80 -4.14
C ALA A 69 -16.03 10.82 -3.16
N ILE A 70 -14.70 10.99 -3.16
CA ILE A 70 -13.97 11.93 -2.32
C ILE A 70 -14.29 13.42 -2.62
N GLU A 71 -14.89 13.70 -3.77
CA GLU A 71 -15.35 15.04 -4.16
C GLU A 71 -16.76 15.36 -3.61
N GLY A 72 -17.46 14.36 -3.09
CA GLY A 72 -18.84 14.45 -2.60
C GLY A 72 -18.98 15.08 -1.20
N GLU A 73 -20.24 15.15 -0.76
CA GLU A 73 -20.60 15.49 0.63
C GLU A 73 -20.67 14.24 1.49
N PHE A 74 -20.28 14.35 2.76
CA PHE A 74 -20.61 13.33 3.76
C PHE A 74 -22.10 13.39 4.10
N SER A 75 -22.76 12.23 4.13
CA SER A 75 -24.17 12.14 4.52
C SER A 75 -24.49 10.80 5.16
N ARG A 76 -25.35 10.84 6.18
CA ARG A 76 -25.94 9.63 6.78
C ARG A 76 -26.75 8.81 5.77
N ASP A 77 -27.27 9.47 4.74
CA ASP A 77 -28.13 8.88 3.72
C ASP A 77 -27.33 8.31 2.54
N ASN A 78 -26.00 8.46 2.51
CA ASN A 78 -25.16 7.80 1.51
C ASN A 78 -25.15 6.27 1.75
N PRO A 79 -25.41 5.45 0.71
CA PRO A 79 -25.65 4.01 0.88
C PRO A 79 -24.40 3.21 1.28
N SER A 80 -23.21 3.82 1.20
CA SER A 80 -21.96 3.32 1.78
C SER A 80 -22.06 3.09 3.30
N GLY A 81 -22.94 3.83 3.98
CA GLY A 81 -22.95 3.96 5.43
C GLY A 81 -21.64 4.51 5.98
N THR A 82 -21.50 4.57 7.31
CA THR A 82 -20.26 5.02 7.96
C THR A 82 -19.10 4.05 7.77
N GLY A 83 -19.35 2.75 7.57
CA GLY A 83 -18.32 1.78 7.21
C GLY A 83 -17.63 2.12 5.89
N GLY A 84 -18.38 2.50 4.85
CA GLY A 84 -17.81 3.03 3.60
C GLY A 84 -17.48 4.52 3.63
N GLY A 85 -17.21 5.12 4.79
CA GLY A 85 -16.80 6.53 4.94
C GLY A 85 -17.91 7.57 4.78
N ALA A 86 -19.18 7.14 4.69
CA ALA A 86 -20.36 7.97 4.49
C ALA A 86 -20.30 8.90 3.26
N LEU A 87 -19.64 8.46 2.19
CA LEU A 87 -19.47 9.17 0.92
C LEU A 87 -20.32 8.54 -0.21
N PRO A 88 -20.67 9.29 -1.26
CA PRO A 88 -21.58 8.80 -2.31
C PRO A 88 -20.94 7.75 -3.21
N GLY A 89 -21.76 6.83 -3.71
CA GLY A 89 -21.41 5.87 -4.76
C GLY A 89 -21.92 6.30 -6.14
N GLY A 90 -22.62 5.40 -6.82
CA GLY A 90 -23.32 5.65 -8.09
C GLY A 90 -22.66 4.98 -9.30
N ILE A 91 -23.10 5.35 -10.49
CA ILE A 91 -22.52 4.87 -11.76
C ILE A 91 -21.85 6.05 -12.46
N GLY A 92 -20.59 5.89 -12.81
CA GLY A 92 -19.79 6.88 -13.52
C GLY A 92 -19.33 6.34 -14.87
N TRP A 93 -19.28 7.22 -15.87
CA TRP A 93 -18.72 6.91 -17.18
C TRP A 93 -17.49 7.76 -17.44
N TYR A 94 -16.44 7.11 -17.96
CA TYR A 94 -15.23 7.75 -18.46
C TYR A 94 -15.10 7.51 -19.96
N ARG A 95 -14.66 8.50 -20.71
CA ARG A 95 -14.44 8.40 -22.16
C ARG A 95 -13.11 9.02 -22.57
N LYS A 96 -12.51 8.47 -23.61
CA LYS A 96 -11.28 9.01 -24.21
C LYS A 96 -11.25 8.77 -25.72
N THR A 97 -11.12 9.86 -26.47
CA THR A 97 -10.85 9.82 -27.91
C THR A 97 -9.35 9.87 -28.15
N PHE A 98 -8.83 9.00 -29.00
CA PHE A 98 -7.40 8.92 -29.36
C PHE A 98 -7.23 8.46 -30.81
N THR A 99 -6.00 8.57 -31.33
CA THR A 99 -5.64 8.11 -32.68
C THR A 99 -4.51 7.09 -32.60
N VAL A 100 -4.56 6.07 -33.44
CA VAL A 100 -3.50 5.06 -33.57
C VAL A 100 -2.87 5.18 -34.94
N ASP A 101 -1.54 5.24 -35.01
CA ASP A 101 -0.81 5.41 -36.26
C ASP A 101 -1.05 4.24 -37.21
N LYS A 102 -1.28 4.54 -38.50
CA LYS A 102 -1.42 3.49 -39.51
C LYS A 102 -0.13 2.67 -39.69
N ALA A 103 1.03 3.22 -39.32
CA ALA A 103 2.31 2.51 -39.33
C ALA A 103 2.41 1.39 -38.25
N ASP A 104 1.49 1.36 -37.29
CA ASP A 104 1.38 0.28 -36.30
C ASP A 104 0.39 -0.82 -36.71
N GLU A 105 -0.24 -0.74 -37.89
CA GLU A 105 -1.17 -1.76 -38.41
C GLU A 105 -0.50 -3.15 -38.45
N GLY A 106 -1.14 -4.14 -37.81
CA GLY A 106 -0.59 -5.49 -37.61
C GLY A 106 0.12 -5.71 -36.28
N LYS A 107 0.31 -4.67 -35.45
CA LYS A 107 0.71 -4.82 -34.04
C LYS A 107 -0.48 -5.19 -33.16
N ARG A 108 -0.18 -5.59 -31.92
CA ARG A 108 -1.16 -5.75 -30.84
C ARG A 108 -1.22 -4.48 -29.99
N LEU A 109 -2.43 -4.09 -29.62
CA LEU A 109 -2.70 -2.91 -28.80
C LEU A 109 -3.64 -3.29 -27.66
N TYR A 110 -3.17 -3.14 -26.43
CA TYR A 110 -3.89 -3.45 -25.20
C TYR A 110 -4.17 -2.18 -24.39
N ILE A 111 -5.24 -2.19 -23.62
CA ILE A 111 -5.46 -1.23 -22.54
C ILE A 111 -5.31 -1.94 -21.19
N ASP A 112 -4.42 -1.45 -20.35
CA ASP A 112 -4.15 -2.00 -19.02
C ASP A 112 -4.68 -1.05 -17.95
N PHE A 113 -5.47 -1.58 -17.02
CA PHE A 113 -5.96 -0.87 -15.84
C PHE A 113 -5.30 -1.45 -14.60
N ASP A 114 -4.65 -0.63 -13.77
CA ASP A 114 -4.04 -1.12 -12.54
C ASP A 114 -5.08 -1.37 -11.42
N GLY A 115 -6.29 -0.81 -11.55
CA GLY A 115 -7.47 -1.02 -10.70
C GLY A 115 -8.61 -0.04 -11.03
N VAL A 116 -9.87 -0.51 -10.95
CA VAL A 116 -11.09 0.29 -11.22
C VAL A 116 -12.18 -0.16 -10.23
N TYR A 117 -12.59 0.71 -9.29
CA TYR A 117 -13.55 0.34 -8.25
C TYR A 117 -14.96 0.85 -8.59
N MET A 118 -15.94 0.00 -8.88
CA MET A 118 -15.84 -1.45 -9.16
C MET A 118 -16.82 -1.84 -10.28
N ASN A 119 -16.96 -3.14 -10.55
CA ASN A 119 -17.92 -3.67 -11.53
C ASN A 119 -17.87 -2.92 -12.87
N SER A 120 -16.66 -2.80 -13.41
CA SER A 120 -16.38 -1.99 -14.59
C SER A 120 -16.63 -2.76 -15.89
N GLU A 121 -17.14 -2.07 -16.92
CA GLU A 121 -17.23 -2.59 -18.29
C GLU A 121 -16.49 -1.66 -19.25
N VAL A 122 -15.60 -2.23 -20.07
CA VAL A 122 -14.73 -1.48 -20.98
C VAL A 122 -15.18 -1.67 -22.42
N PHE A 123 -15.29 -0.56 -23.15
CA PHE A 123 -15.70 -0.53 -24.56
C PHE A 123 -14.63 0.11 -25.44
N ILE A 124 -14.51 -0.37 -26.67
CA ILE A 124 -13.74 0.25 -27.75
C ILE A 124 -14.63 0.42 -28.98
N ASN A 125 -14.78 1.65 -29.46
CA ASN A 125 -15.58 1.98 -30.65
C ASN A 125 -17.04 1.47 -30.65
N GLY A 126 -17.64 1.25 -29.47
CA GLY A 126 -18.98 0.68 -29.30
C GLY A 126 -19.02 -0.84 -29.06
N HIS A 127 -17.89 -1.53 -29.08
CA HIS A 127 -17.79 -2.96 -28.76
C HIS A 127 -17.37 -3.14 -27.30
N SER A 128 -18.12 -3.92 -26.52
CA SER A 128 -17.70 -4.33 -25.17
C SER A 128 -16.57 -5.34 -25.25
N LEU A 129 -15.52 -5.13 -24.46
CA LEU A 129 -14.38 -6.03 -24.29
C LEU A 129 -14.56 -6.98 -23.10
N GLY A 130 -15.50 -6.65 -22.21
CA GLY A 130 -15.85 -7.45 -21.05
C GLY A 130 -16.05 -6.62 -19.78
N VAL A 131 -16.54 -7.30 -18.76
CA VAL A 131 -16.74 -6.80 -17.40
C VAL A 131 -15.60 -7.29 -16.50
N ARG A 132 -15.20 -6.49 -15.51
CA ARG A 132 -14.32 -6.89 -14.40
C ARG A 132 -14.97 -6.47 -13.07
N PRO A 133 -15.51 -7.43 -12.29
CA PRO A 133 -16.18 -7.13 -11.02
C PRO A 133 -15.27 -6.62 -9.91
N TYR A 134 -14.12 -7.26 -9.72
CA TYR A 134 -13.26 -7.00 -8.56
C TYR A 134 -12.49 -5.70 -8.70
N GLY A 135 -12.73 -4.76 -7.76
CA GLY A 135 -12.25 -3.39 -7.90
C GLY A 135 -10.73 -3.22 -7.78
N TYR A 136 -10.05 -4.14 -7.09
CA TYR A 136 -8.68 -3.95 -6.64
C TYR A 136 -7.61 -4.60 -7.52
N VAL A 137 -7.95 -5.58 -8.35
CA VAL A 137 -6.98 -6.32 -9.16
C VAL A 137 -6.71 -5.61 -10.48
N SER A 138 -5.47 -5.66 -10.98
CA SER A 138 -5.11 -5.14 -12.29
C SER A 138 -5.66 -6.04 -13.41
N PHE A 139 -5.95 -5.48 -14.59
CA PHE A 139 -6.47 -6.23 -15.74
C PHE A 139 -6.11 -5.59 -17.08
N SER A 140 -6.22 -6.35 -18.17
CA SER A 140 -5.96 -5.90 -19.53
C SER A 140 -7.01 -6.43 -20.52
N TYR A 141 -7.25 -5.67 -21.59
CA TYR A 141 -8.08 -6.07 -22.73
C TYR A 141 -7.38 -5.78 -24.06
N ASP A 142 -7.46 -6.72 -25.01
CA ASP A 142 -6.98 -6.52 -26.39
C ASP A 142 -7.94 -5.59 -27.14
N LEU A 143 -7.45 -4.42 -27.54
CA LEU A 143 -8.17 -3.47 -28.39
C LEU A 143 -8.12 -3.87 -29.87
N THR A 144 -7.08 -4.61 -30.27
CA THR A 144 -6.68 -4.86 -31.68
C THR A 144 -7.84 -5.23 -32.61
N PRO A 145 -8.79 -6.13 -32.25
CA PRO A 145 -9.88 -6.54 -33.13
C PRO A 145 -10.83 -5.39 -33.54
N HIS A 146 -10.82 -4.28 -32.82
CA HIS A 146 -11.75 -3.17 -32.99
C HIS A 146 -11.06 -1.82 -33.28
N ILE A 147 -9.72 -1.79 -33.43
CA ILE A 147 -8.97 -0.57 -33.74
C ILE A 147 -9.18 -0.11 -35.19
N ARG A 148 -9.40 1.19 -35.33
CA ARG A 148 -9.43 1.94 -36.59
C ARG A 148 -8.04 2.53 -36.86
N TRP A 149 -7.20 1.79 -37.57
CA TRP A 149 -5.82 2.20 -37.89
C TRP A 149 -5.78 3.48 -38.73
N GLY A 150 -4.95 4.45 -38.32
CA GLY A 150 -4.91 5.78 -38.94
C GLY A 150 -6.16 6.64 -38.71
N GLY A 151 -7.07 6.22 -37.83
CA GLY A 151 -8.34 6.88 -37.55
C GLY A 151 -8.53 7.24 -36.08
N LYS A 152 -9.66 7.91 -35.79
CA LYS A 152 -10.11 8.16 -34.42
C LYS A 152 -10.73 6.90 -33.81
N ASN A 153 -10.33 6.63 -32.58
CA ASN A 153 -10.81 5.54 -31.74
C ASN A 153 -11.37 6.14 -30.44
N VAL A 154 -12.39 5.51 -29.86
CA VAL A 154 -13.02 5.93 -28.60
C VAL A 154 -13.03 4.76 -27.63
N VAL A 155 -12.34 4.90 -26.49
CA VAL A 155 -12.56 4.05 -25.32
C VAL A 155 -13.67 4.68 -24.47
N ALA A 156 -14.58 3.86 -23.98
CA ALA A 156 -15.52 4.20 -22.92
C ALA A 156 -15.42 3.18 -21.79
N VAL A 157 -15.57 3.61 -20.54
CA VAL A 157 -15.57 2.75 -19.36
C VAL A 157 -16.77 3.11 -18.50
N ARG A 158 -17.68 2.16 -18.30
CA ARG A 158 -18.74 2.23 -17.29
C ARG A 158 -18.17 1.69 -15.98
N VAL A 159 -18.38 2.40 -14.87
CA VAL A 159 -17.97 1.96 -13.53
C VAL A 159 -19.19 2.00 -12.62
N ASP A 160 -19.51 0.89 -11.97
CA ASP A 160 -20.75 0.70 -11.22
C ASP A 160 -20.47 0.46 -9.74
N ASN A 161 -20.65 1.51 -8.94
CA ASN A 161 -20.62 1.47 -7.49
C ASN A 161 -21.94 2.02 -6.91
N ALA A 162 -23.07 1.77 -7.60
CA ALA A 162 -24.39 2.18 -7.12
C ALA A 162 -24.94 1.25 -6.03
N GLU A 163 -24.61 -0.03 -6.12
CA GLU A 163 -25.02 -1.06 -5.17
C GLU A 163 -24.09 -1.10 -3.95
N GLN A 164 -24.48 -0.39 -2.89
CA GLN A 164 -23.76 -0.26 -1.61
C GLN A 164 -24.66 -0.63 -0.42
N PRO A 165 -24.11 -1.06 0.74
CA PRO A 165 -22.69 -1.22 1.03
C PRO A 165 -22.11 -2.51 0.42
N ASN A 166 -20.92 -2.37 -0.17
CA ASN A 166 -20.12 -3.44 -0.81
C ASN A 166 -18.69 -3.58 -0.22
N SER A 167 -18.35 -2.76 0.77
CA SER A 167 -17.04 -2.71 1.42
C SER A 167 -17.21 -2.42 2.92
N ARG A 168 -16.27 -2.87 3.76
CA ARG A 168 -16.24 -2.57 5.21
C ARG A 168 -15.55 -1.24 5.53
N TRP A 169 -14.62 -0.83 4.67
CA TRP A 169 -13.88 0.43 4.67
C TRP A 169 -14.23 1.26 3.43
N TYR A 170 -13.75 2.50 3.34
CA TYR A 170 -13.91 3.34 2.15
C TYR A 170 -13.16 2.77 0.94
N SER A 171 -13.90 2.45 -0.13
CA SER A 171 -13.31 1.94 -1.37
C SER A 171 -12.87 3.02 -2.35
N GLY A 172 -13.52 4.19 -2.32
CA GLY A 172 -13.52 5.14 -3.44
C GLY A 172 -14.37 4.65 -4.62
N CYS A 173 -14.54 5.50 -5.62
CA CYS A 173 -15.31 5.18 -6.83
C CYS A 173 -14.62 5.65 -8.10
N GLY A 174 -14.40 4.75 -9.06
CA GLY A 174 -13.91 5.09 -10.40
C GLY A 174 -12.59 4.43 -10.78
N ILE A 175 -11.94 4.99 -11.79
CA ILE A 175 -10.61 4.56 -12.26
C ILE A 175 -9.55 5.18 -11.34
N TYR A 176 -9.47 4.65 -10.12
CA TYR A 176 -8.67 5.18 -9.02
C TYR A 176 -7.18 4.78 -9.08
N ARG A 177 -6.77 3.96 -10.05
CA ARG A 177 -5.36 3.69 -10.37
C ARG A 177 -5.00 4.07 -11.81
N ASN A 178 -3.72 3.92 -12.16
CA ASN A 178 -3.20 4.29 -13.46
C ASN A 178 -3.76 3.41 -14.61
N VAL A 179 -3.79 3.99 -15.81
CA VAL A 179 -4.25 3.37 -17.05
C VAL A 179 -3.18 3.55 -18.11
N TRP A 180 -2.96 2.50 -18.89
CA TRP A 180 -1.86 2.43 -19.83
C TRP A 180 -2.29 1.86 -21.17
N LEU A 181 -1.63 2.30 -22.23
CA LEU A 181 -1.79 1.79 -23.58
C LEU A 181 -0.54 0.98 -23.94
N THR A 182 -0.68 -0.32 -24.10
CA THR A 182 0.44 -1.24 -24.33
C THR A 182 0.47 -1.67 -25.80
N LYS A 183 1.61 -1.46 -26.48
CA LYS A 183 1.80 -1.72 -27.91
C LYS A 183 2.91 -2.75 -28.13
N LEU A 184 2.56 -3.89 -28.73
CA LEU A 184 3.42 -5.06 -28.87
C LEU A 184 3.49 -5.54 -30.33
N ASN A 185 4.59 -6.14 -30.74
CA ASN A 185 4.65 -6.85 -32.03
C ASN A 185 3.91 -8.21 -31.91
N PRO A 186 3.53 -8.89 -33.01
CA PRO A 186 2.82 -10.17 -32.95
C PRO A 186 3.52 -11.26 -32.13
N VAL A 187 4.85 -11.25 -32.10
CA VAL A 187 5.69 -12.08 -31.23
C VAL A 187 6.26 -11.18 -30.14
N HIS A 188 5.95 -11.46 -28.89
CA HIS A 188 6.31 -10.62 -27.73
C HIS A 188 6.39 -11.44 -26.43
N ILE A 189 6.92 -10.85 -25.37
CA ILE A 189 6.91 -11.44 -24.02
C ILE A 189 5.52 -11.19 -23.40
N ALA A 190 4.88 -12.25 -22.94
CA ALA A 190 3.49 -12.21 -22.47
C ALA A 190 3.31 -11.24 -21.28
N GLN A 191 2.07 -10.77 -21.06
CA GLN A 191 1.75 -9.98 -19.87
C GLN A 191 2.15 -10.75 -18.59
N TRP A 192 2.94 -10.10 -17.73
CA TRP A 192 3.54 -10.72 -16.52
C TRP A 192 4.33 -12.01 -16.81
N GLY A 193 4.84 -12.14 -18.04
CA GLY A 193 5.43 -13.37 -18.58
C GLY A 193 6.80 -13.74 -17.99
N THR A 194 7.44 -12.85 -17.24
CA THR A 194 8.71 -13.13 -16.56
C THR A 194 8.51 -13.64 -15.13
N PHE A 195 9.32 -14.61 -14.72
CA PHE A 195 9.45 -15.03 -13.33
C PHE A 195 10.93 -15.23 -13.00
N ILE A 196 11.45 -14.40 -12.09
CA ILE A 196 12.86 -14.39 -11.71
C ILE A 196 12.99 -14.89 -10.28
N THR A 197 13.79 -15.94 -10.09
CA THR A 197 14.04 -16.52 -8.76
C THR A 197 15.54 -16.61 -8.49
N ALA A 198 15.93 -16.49 -7.22
CA ALA A 198 17.33 -16.57 -6.80
C ALA A 198 17.57 -17.85 -5.99
N GLN A 199 18.60 -18.61 -6.37
CA GLN A 199 19.02 -19.86 -5.75
C GLN A 199 20.52 -19.78 -5.39
N ASP A 200 21.00 -20.72 -4.57
CA ASP A 200 22.40 -20.81 -4.11
C ASP A 200 22.99 -19.48 -3.58
N VAL A 201 22.14 -18.65 -2.98
CA VAL A 201 22.47 -17.27 -2.60
C VAL A 201 23.43 -17.24 -1.41
N SER A 202 24.55 -16.55 -1.60
CA SER A 202 25.57 -16.28 -0.60
C SER A 202 26.18 -14.89 -0.84
N LYS A 203 27.04 -14.43 0.08
CA LYS A 203 27.81 -13.17 -0.12
C LYS A 203 28.78 -13.22 -1.31
N ASN A 204 29.11 -14.41 -1.82
CA ASN A 204 30.10 -14.60 -2.89
C ASN A 204 29.45 -14.89 -4.26
N SER A 205 28.24 -15.45 -4.27
CA SER A 205 27.53 -15.82 -5.49
C SER A 205 26.02 -15.95 -5.27
N ALA A 206 25.24 -15.68 -6.31
CA ALA A 206 23.85 -16.09 -6.43
C ALA A 206 23.58 -16.59 -7.86
N ARG A 207 22.67 -17.56 -7.99
CA ARG A 207 22.18 -18.10 -9.27
C ARG A 207 20.79 -17.53 -9.52
N LEU A 208 20.62 -16.70 -10.54
CA LEU A 208 19.31 -16.22 -10.96
C LEU A 208 18.77 -17.11 -12.05
N ASN A 209 17.59 -17.67 -11.81
CA ASN A 209 16.80 -18.42 -12.79
C ASN A 209 15.71 -17.48 -13.34
N ILE A 210 15.64 -17.37 -14.66
CA ILE A 210 14.75 -16.45 -15.38
C ILE A 210 13.87 -17.30 -16.29
N ARG A 211 12.59 -17.43 -15.96
CA ARG A 211 11.59 -18.04 -16.82
C ARG A 211 10.82 -16.96 -17.56
N THR A 212 10.74 -17.06 -18.88
CA THR A 212 10.12 -16.07 -19.77
C THR A 212 9.10 -16.74 -20.67
N LYS A 213 7.84 -16.33 -20.55
CA LYS A 213 6.75 -16.73 -21.44
C LYS A 213 6.71 -15.81 -22.66
N ILE A 214 6.79 -16.41 -23.85
CA ILE A 214 6.71 -15.74 -25.15
C ILE A 214 5.39 -16.12 -25.79
N GLN A 215 4.67 -15.10 -26.25
CA GLN A 215 3.39 -15.20 -26.93
C GLN A 215 3.58 -14.88 -28.41
N TYR A 216 2.90 -15.64 -29.27
CA TYR A 216 2.84 -15.38 -30.70
C TYR A 216 1.38 -15.35 -31.14
N ASP A 217 0.86 -14.12 -31.20
CA ASP A 217 -0.47 -13.81 -31.69
C ASP A 217 -0.42 -13.61 -33.20
N ALA A 218 -0.34 -14.72 -33.95
CA ALA A 218 -0.59 -14.69 -35.38
C ALA A 218 -1.98 -14.10 -35.67
N ALA A 219 -2.06 -13.17 -36.63
CA ALA A 219 -3.33 -12.53 -36.98
C ALA A 219 -4.24 -13.52 -37.72
N ALA A 220 -5.37 -13.88 -37.11
CA ALA A 220 -6.62 -14.30 -37.75
C ALA A 220 -6.59 -15.36 -38.89
N GLN A 221 -5.57 -16.21 -39.01
CA GLN A 221 -5.63 -17.46 -39.82
C GLN A 221 -6.35 -18.61 -39.10
N LEU A 222 -6.87 -18.38 -37.89
CA LEU A 222 -7.58 -19.37 -37.08
C LEU A 222 -9.12 -19.27 -37.19
N GLN A 223 -9.67 -18.47 -38.12
CA GLN A 223 -11.12 -18.36 -38.32
C GLN A 223 -11.78 -19.70 -38.66
N ASP A 224 -11.07 -20.60 -39.34
CA ASP A 224 -11.46 -21.98 -39.57
C ASP A 224 -10.55 -22.96 -38.80
N SER A 225 -10.56 -22.87 -37.46
CA SER A 225 -9.85 -23.82 -36.60
C SER A 225 -10.71 -24.44 -35.50
N VAL A 226 -10.54 -25.75 -35.28
CA VAL A 226 -11.21 -26.50 -34.20
C VAL A 226 -10.18 -26.92 -33.15
N LYS A 227 -10.46 -26.54 -31.90
CA LYS A 227 -9.70 -26.94 -30.72
C LYS A 227 -10.05 -28.38 -30.33
N GLN A 228 -9.03 -29.24 -30.29
CA GLN A 228 -9.10 -30.64 -29.89
C GLN A 228 -9.12 -30.77 -28.36
N ALA A 229 -9.55 -31.95 -27.86
CA ALA A 229 -9.61 -32.25 -26.42
C ALA A 229 -8.22 -32.33 -25.74
N ASP A 230 -7.15 -32.48 -26.51
CA ASP A 230 -5.75 -32.46 -26.05
C ASP A 230 -5.11 -31.06 -26.06
N GLY A 231 -5.86 -30.03 -26.49
CA GLY A 231 -5.40 -28.65 -26.60
C GLY A 231 -4.78 -28.25 -27.94
N THR A 232 -4.65 -29.18 -28.90
CA THR A 232 -4.19 -28.86 -30.26
C THR A 232 -5.28 -28.18 -31.10
N TYR A 233 -4.91 -27.53 -32.20
CA TYR A 233 -5.83 -26.92 -33.16
C TYR A 233 -5.70 -27.59 -34.53
N VAL A 234 -6.83 -27.93 -35.15
CA VAL A 234 -6.91 -28.35 -36.56
C VAL A 234 -7.40 -27.16 -37.38
N VAL A 235 -6.60 -26.70 -38.34
CA VAL A 235 -6.94 -25.62 -39.29
C VAL A 235 -7.44 -26.25 -40.60
N PHE A 236 -8.58 -25.79 -41.13
CA PHE A 236 -9.24 -26.45 -42.27
C PHE A 236 -8.67 -26.10 -43.65
N ASP A 237 -7.98 -24.96 -43.80
CA ASP A 237 -7.26 -24.61 -45.03
C ASP A 237 -5.76 -24.41 -44.74
N SER A 238 -4.92 -24.92 -45.65
CA SER A 238 -3.50 -25.18 -45.37
C SER A 238 -2.59 -23.96 -45.58
N GLU A 239 -2.84 -22.85 -44.91
CA GLU A 239 -1.81 -21.83 -44.71
C GLU A 239 -0.84 -22.30 -43.60
N ILE A 240 0.41 -22.53 -43.98
CA ILE A 240 1.48 -22.87 -43.04
C ILE A 240 1.73 -21.63 -42.17
N VAL A 241 1.18 -21.60 -40.96
CA VAL A 241 1.49 -20.54 -40.00
C VAL A 241 2.98 -20.64 -39.65
N SER A 242 3.77 -19.71 -40.16
CA SER A 242 5.22 -19.75 -40.06
C SER A 242 5.67 -19.63 -38.60
N LEU A 243 6.48 -20.58 -38.14
CA LEU A 243 7.20 -20.46 -36.86
C LEU A 243 8.07 -19.20 -36.88
N ALA A 244 8.18 -18.51 -35.73
CA ALA A 244 9.11 -17.39 -35.59
C ALA A 244 10.43 -17.89 -34.99
N ASP A 245 11.52 -17.87 -35.78
CA ASP A 245 12.87 -18.14 -35.29
C ASP A 245 13.38 -16.89 -34.54
N VAL A 246 13.59 -17.03 -33.23
CA VAL A 246 13.98 -15.89 -32.36
C VAL A 246 15.15 -16.23 -31.43
N VAL A 247 15.80 -15.18 -30.95
CA VAL A 247 16.77 -15.22 -29.86
C VAL A 247 16.20 -14.43 -28.69
N LEU A 248 16.07 -15.07 -27.52
CA LEU A 248 15.80 -14.40 -26.25
C LEU A 248 17.14 -14.09 -25.57
N GLN A 249 17.49 -12.82 -25.44
CA GLN A 249 18.64 -12.37 -24.64
C GLN A 249 18.15 -11.74 -23.34
N SER A 250 18.53 -12.31 -22.20
CA SER A 250 18.30 -11.71 -20.88
C SER A 250 19.59 -11.09 -20.34
N ARG A 251 19.53 -9.80 -19.96
CA ARG A 251 20.63 -9.05 -19.35
C ARG A 251 20.24 -8.62 -17.96
N LEU A 252 21.02 -9.00 -16.95
CA LEU A 252 20.89 -8.49 -15.59
C LEU A 252 21.69 -7.19 -15.46
N MET A 253 21.01 -6.12 -15.07
CA MET A 253 21.57 -4.79 -14.87
C MET A 253 21.59 -4.43 -13.39
N ASP A 254 22.68 -3.81 -12.94
CA ASP A 254 22.83 -3.23 -11.61
C ASP A 254 22.05 -1.89 -11.47
N ALA A 255 22.08 -1.29 -10.28
CA ALA A 255 21.37 -0.04 -9.99
C ALA A 255 21.88 1.16 -10.82
N GLU A 256 23.14 1.11 -11.23
CA GLU A 256 23.83 2.08 -12.07
C GLU A 256 23.52 1.89 -13.58
N GLY A 257 22.98 0.73 -13.96
CA GLY A 257 22.61 0.35 -15.33
C GLY A 257 23.67 -0.45 -16.09
N ASN A 258 24.74 -0.90 -15.45
CA ASN A 258 25.75 -1.77 -16.06
C ASN A 258 25.24 -3.22 -16.14
N VAL A 259 25.56 -3.92 -17.22
CA VAL A 259 25.26 -5.35 -17.35
C VAL A 259 26.24 -6.16 -16.50
N VAL A 260 25.73 -6.80 -15.44
CA VAL A 260 26.50 -7.64 -14.51
C VAL A 260 26.39 -9.14 -14.81
N GLY A 261 25.54 -9.52 -15.75
CA GLY A 261 25.44 -10.86 -16.31
C GLY A 261 24.47 -10.90 -17.49
N GLU A 262 24.70 -11.81 -18.43
CA GLU A 262 23.82 -12.01 -19.58
C GLU A 262 23.79 -13.46 -20.06
N VAL A 263 22.71 -13.81 -20.75
CA VAL A 263 22.48 -15.14 -21.31
C VAL A 263 21.59 -15.01 -22.55
N ALA A 264 21.78 -15.88 -23.54
CA ALA A 264 20.97 -15.91 -24.75
C ALA A 264 20.54 -17.34 -25.10
N SER A 265 19.34 -17.49 -25.66
CA SER A 265 18.79 -18.77 -26.09
C SER A 265 18.07 -18.61 -27.42
N GLU A 266 18.33 -19.51 -28.37
CA GLU A 266 17.60 -19.58 -29.62
C GLU A 266 16.39 -20.52 -29.48
N LEU A 267 15.25 -20.14 -30.05
CA LEU A 267 14.06 -20.99 -30.07
C LEU A 267 13.19 -20.72 -31.31
N GLN A 268 12.29 -21.66 -31.59
CA GLN A 268 11.21 -21.50 -32.57
C GLN A 268 9.92 -21.26 -31.79
N VAL A 269 9.29 -20.10 -31.97
CA VAL A 269 8.02 -19.76 -31.29
C VAL A 269 6.87 -20.30 -32.12
N ILE A 270 6.05 -21.15 -31.50
CA ILE A 270 4.87 -21.74 -32.13
C ILE A 270 3.65 -20.83 -31.87
N PRO A 271 2.90 -20.41 -32.91
CA PRO A 271 1.67 -19.62 -32.74
C PRO A 271 0.63 -20.33 -31.88
N ALA A 272 -0.12 -19.58 -31.06
CA ALA A 272 -1.19 -20.09 -30.19
C ALA A 272 -0.80 -21.19 -29.17
N CYS A 273 0.49 -21.54 -29.05
CA CYS A 273 1.02 -22.41 -28.01
C CYS A 273 1.70 -21.59 -26.89
N PRO A 274 1.72 -22.07 -25.64
CA PRO A 274 2.59 -21.52 -24.61
C PRO A 274 4.06 -21.84 -24.95
N ASN A 275 4.88 -20.81 -25.14
CA ASN A 275 6.33 -20.95 -25.30
C ASN A 275 6.98 -20.41 -24.03
N GLU A 276 7.61 -21.25 -23.19
CA GLU A 276 8.34 -20.82 -21.98
C GLU A 276 9.82 -21.18 -22.12
N VAL A 277 10.70 -20.22 -21.84
CA VAL A 277 12.16 -20.37 -21.89
C VAL A 277 12.73 -20.15 -20.51
N GLU A 278 13.60 -21.05 -20.07
CA GLU A 278 14.32 -20.96 -18.80
C GLU A 278 15.80 -20.65 -19.07
N GLN A 279 16.31 -19.60 -18.44
CA GLN A 279 17.70 -19.14 -18.57
C GLN A 279 18.33 -18.94 -17.19
N GLU A 280 19.66 -19.08 -17.10
CA GLU A 280 20.42 -18.92 -15.85
C GLU A 280 21.48 -17.81 -15.99
N ILE A 281 21.60 -16.96 -14.96
CA ILE A 281 22.70 -15.99 -14.80
C ILE A 281 23.33 -16.19 -13.42
N VAL A 282 24.65 -16.43 -13.37
CA VAL A 282 25.42 -16.50 -12.12
C VAL A 282 26.02 -15.13 -11.80
N VAL A 283 25.57 -14.52 -10.71
CA VAL A 283 26.08 -13.24 -10.21
C VAL A 283 27.15 -13.49 -9.17
N LYS A 284 28.33 -12.89 -9.36
CA LYS A 284 29.42 -12.91 -8.37
C LYS A 284 29.28 -11.71 -7.43
N ASN A 285 29.51 -11.94 -6.14
CA ASN A 285 29.40 -10.94 -5.07
C ASN A 285 28.10 -10.12 -5.15
N PRO A 286 26.91 -10.78 -5.11
CA PRO A 286 25.63 -10.09 -5.28
C PRO A 286 25.36 -9.09 -4.16
N ASN A 287 24.82 -7.92 -4.52
CA ASN A 287 24.22 -7.01 -3.55
C ASN A 287 22.89 -7.61 -3.10
N LEU A 288 22.77 -7.94 -1.81
CA LEU A 288 21.56 -8.57 -1.29
C LEU A 288 20.49 -7.52 -0.94
N TRP A 289 19.26 -7.76 -1.36
CA TRP A 289 18.11 -6.98 -0.92
C TRP A 289 17.81 -7.28 0.55
N SER A 290 17.58 -6.24 1.34
CA SER A 290 17.14 -6.32 2.74
C SER A 290 16.46 -5.02 3.16
N VAL A 291 15.80 -5.02 4.33
CA VAL A 291 15.12 -3.83 4.87
C VAL A 291 16.05 -2.62 5.07
N ASN A 292 17.34 -2.85 5.33
CA ASN A 292 18.36 -1.80 5.52
C ASN A 292 19.20 -1.53 4.26
N THR A 293 19.06 -2.36 3.23
CA THR A 293 19.80 -2.25 1.96
C THR A 293 18.89 -2.79 0.84
N PRO A 294 17.90 -2.00 0.41
CA PRO A 294 16.91 -2.42 -0.58
C PRO A 294 17.49 -2.38 -2.01
N TYR A 295 18.52 -3.18 -2.27
CA TYR A 295 19.19 -3.21 -3.57
C TYR A 295 18.32 -3.89 -4.63
N ILE A 296 18.01 -3.16 -5.70
CA ILE A 296 17.19 -3.62 -6.82
C ILE A 296 18.07 -3.80 -8.06
N TYR A 297 17.96 -4.98 -8.67
CA TYR A 297 18.46 -5.26 -10.02
C TYR A 297 17.32 -5.14 -11.03
N LYS A 298 17.67 -5.01 -12.31
CA LYS A 298 16.70 -5.07 -13.41
C LYS A 298 17.12 -6.13 -14.41
N VAL A 299 16.23 -7.07 -14.70
CA VAL A 299 16.39 -7.97 -15.85
C VAL A 299 15.74 -7.31 -17.06
N ASN A 300 16.53 -7.09 -18.11
CA ASN A 300 16.06 -6.70 -19.42
C ASN A 300 16.04 -7.95 -20.32
N SER A 301 14.85 -8.40 -20.70
CA SER A 301 14.63 -9.51 -21.62
C SER A 301 14.30 -8.96 -23.00
N ILE A 302 15.22 -9.15 -23.94
CA ILE A 302 15.17 -8.66 -25.32
C ILE A 302 14.85 -9.83 -26.24
N LEU A 303 13.76 -9.73 -27.01
CA LEU A 303 13.39 -10.72 -28.02
C LEU A 303 13.83 -10.23 -29.40
N ILE A 304 14.59 -11.03 -30.13
CA ILE A 304 15.24 -10.65 -31.39
C ILE A 304 14.86 -11.65 -32.48
N ASP A 305 14.43 -11.16 -33.64
CA ASP A 305 14.21 -11.97 -34.84
C ASP A 305 15.55 -12.51 -35.36
N LYS A 306 15.69 -13.84 -35.45
CA LYS A 306 16.98 -14.48 -35.76
C LYS A 306 17.41 -14.28 -37.22
N THR A 307 16.47 -14.08 -38.15
CA THR A 307 16.76 -13.93 -39.58
C THR A 307 17.16 -12.50 -39.94
N THR A 308 16.53 -11.50 -39.33
CA THR A 308 16.69 -10.08 -39.63
C THR A 308 17.55 -9.33 -38.62
N GLY A 309 17.77 -9.90 -37.42
CA GLY A 309 18.46 -9.24 -36.31
C GLY A 309 17.65 -8.12 -35.64
N LYS A 310 16.37 -7.96 -36.00
CA LYS A 310 15.50 -6.89 -35.47
C LYS A 310 14.99 -7.23 -34.07
N VAL A 311 15.03 -6.26 -33.15
CA VAL A 311 14.33 -6.39 -31.86
C VAL A 311 12.82 -6.44 -32.08
N LEU A 312 12.20 -7.53 -31.64
CA LEU A 312 10.76 -7.78 -31.64
C LEU A 312 10.11 -7.29 -30.34
N ASP A 313 10.79 -7.42 -29.20
CA ASP A 313 10.28 -6.94 -27.92
C ASP A 313 11.42 -6.64 -26.92
N ASN A 314 11.12 -5.82 -25.92
CA ASN A 314 12.04 -5.42 -24.85
C ASN A 314 11.22 -5.25 -23.56
N TYR A 315 11.36 -6.21 -22.64
CA TYR A 315 10.61 -6.29 -21.40
C TYR A 315 11.57 -6.11 -20.21
N CYS A 316 11.35 -5.08 -19.40
CA CYS A 316 12.08 -4.89 -18.15
C CYS A 316 11.30 -5.41 -16.93
N THR A 317 12.01 -6.09 -16.04
CA THR A 317 11.48 -6.61 -14.76
C THR A 317 12.42 -6.21 -13.61
N ASN A 318 11.89 -5.51 -12.61
CA ASN A 318 12.62 -5.25 -11.37
C ASN A 318 12.72 -6.55 -10.55
N THR A 319 13.82 -6.76 -9.84
CA THR A 319 14.01 -7.93 -8.95
C THR A 319 15.04 -7.65 -7.86
N GLY A 320 15.11 -8.49 -6.83
CA GLY A 320 16.11 -8.37 -5.76
C GLY A 320 16.57 -9.73 -5.27
N ILE A 321 17.88 -9.84 -5.01
CA ILE A 321 18.52 -11.09 -4.57
C ILE A 321 18.42 -11.16 -3.05
N ARG A 322 17.58 -12.03 -2.50
CA ARG A 322 17.48 -12.28 -1.06
C ARG A 322 17.11 -13.72 -0.76
N THR A 323 17.37 -14.14 0.48
CA THR A 323 16.86 -15.40 1.05
C THR A 323 16.13 -15.12 2.33
N PHE A 324 15.09 -15.90 2.62
CA PHE A 324 14.38 -15.80 3.88
C PHE A 324 13.79 -17.15 4.29
N ARG A 325 13.39 -17.26 5.55
CA ARG A 325 12.55 -18.36 6.05
C ARG A 325 11.79 -17.94 7.30
N PHE A 326 10.68 -18.62 7.52
CA PHE A 326 9.91 -18.57 8.76
C PHE A 326 10.27 -19.82 9.57
N ASP A 327 10.92 -19.62 10.72
CA ASP A 327 11.51 -20.67 11.56
C ASP A 327 10.64 -20.89 12.80
N VAL A 328 10.29 -22.15 13.06
CA VAL A 328 9.32 -22.57 14.09
C VAL A 328 9.75 -22.26 15.55
N GLN A 329 11.03 -21.95 15.77
CA GLN A 329 11.55 -21.53 17.08
C GLN A 329 12.08 -20.09 17.08
N LYS A 330 12.56 -19.60 15.93
CA LYS A 330 13.34 -18.35 15.84
C LYS A 330 12.60 -17.20 15.16
N GLY A 331 11.37 -17.42 14.70
CA GLY A 331 10.57 -16.43 13.99
C GLY A 331 11.12 -16.19 12.58
N PHE A 332 11.15 -14.94 12.13
CA PHE A 332 11.57 -14.60 10.78
C PHE A 332 13.09 -14.42 10.66
N ILE A 333 13.64 -14.89 9.55
CA ILE A 333 15.07 -14.83 9.23
C ILE A 333 15.24 -14.33 7.80
N LEU A 334 15.98 -13.24 7.61
CA LEU A 334 16.29 -12.60 6.33
C LEU A 334 17.80 -12.60 6.09
N ASN A 335 18.25 -13.12 4.95
CA ASN A 335 19.66 -13.27 4.57
C ASN A 335 20.56 -13.97 5.61
N GLY A 336 19.96 -14.82 6.46
CA GLY A 336 20.62 -15.55 7.54
C GLY A 336 20.55 -14.87 8.91
N GLU A 337 20.13 -13.61 8.99
CA GLU A 337 20.01 -12.83 10.23
C GLU A 337 18.57 -12.86 10.74
N ARG A 338 18.39 -12.92 12.06
CA ARG A 338 17.04 -12.88 12.65
C ARG A 338 16.49 -11.45 12.59
N LEU A 339 15.22 -11.32 12.24
CA LEU A 339 14.52 -10.04 12.17
C LEU A 339 13.08 -10.25 12.63
N LYS A 340 12.56 -9.35 13.46
CA LYS A 340 11.11 -9.28 13.72
C LYS A 340 10.46 -8.45 12.62
N ILE A 341 9.34 -8.95 12.09
CA ILE A 341 8.47 -8.14 11.23
C ILE A 341 7.73 -7.15 12.13
N ASN A 342 8.15 -5.90 12.07
CA ASN A 342 7.59 -4.75 12.77
C ASN A 342 6.63 -4.06 11.81
N GLY A 343 5.50 -4.73 11.52
CA GLY A 343 4.61 -4.36 10.44
C GLY A 343 3.38 -3.59 10.88
N VAL A 344 2.70 -2.99 9.90
CA VAL A 344 1.37 -2.39 10.04
C VAL A 344 0.44 -2.85 8.93
N CYS A 345 -0.86 -2.94 9.23
CA CYS A 345 -1.92 -3.03 8.23
C CYS A 345 -2.17 -1.63 7.64
N MET A 346 -2.38 -1.59 6.32
CA MET A 346 -2.66 -0.37 5.56
C MET A 346 -3.80 -0.60 4.57
N HIS A 347 -4.84 0.22 4.65
CA HIS A 347 -5.80 0.40 3.56
C HIS A 347 -5.19 1.25 2.42
N HIS A 348 -5.89 1.32 1.28
CA HIS A 348 -5.37 1.92 0.05
C HIS A 348 -5.66 3.42 -0.10
N ASP A 349 -6.45 4.03 0.79
CA ASP A 349 -6.79 5.45 0.67
C ASP A 349 -5.67 6.37 1.17
N LEU A 350 -5.70 7.60 0.66
CA LEU A 350 -4.69 8.63 0.83
C LEU A 350 -5.30 9.87 1.52
N GLY A 351 -6.21 9.64 2.47
CA GLY A 351 -6.92 10.66 3.24
C GLY A 351 -7.69 11.61 2.34
N CYS A 352 -7.40 12.90 2.41
CA CYS A 352 -8.04 13.92 1.56
C CYS A 352 -7.85 13.74 0.03
N LEU A 353 -7.01 12.82 -0.43
CA LEU A 353 -6.91 12.44 -1.84
C LEU A 353 -7.88 11.31 -2.24
N GLY A 354 -8.45 10.59 -1.27
CA GLY A 354 -9.31 9.43 -1.48
C GLY A 354 -8.51 8.24 -1.99
N ALA A 355 -9.13 7.41 -2.84
CA ALA A 355 -8.49 6.24 -3.40
C ALA A 355 -7.51 6.58 -4.55
N ALA A 356 -7.60 7.78 -5.15
CA ALA A 356 -6.83 8.15 -6.35
C ALA A 356 -5.31 8.07 -6.13
N VAL A 357 -4.68 7.05 -6.72
CA VAL A 357 -3.26 6.73 -6.48
C VAL A 357 -2.34 7.90 -6.79
N ASN A 358 -1.53 8.29 -5.81
CA ASN A 358 -0.46 9.25 -5.97
C ASN A 358 0.83 8.72 -5.34
N ILE A 359 1.90 8.60 -6.14
CA ILE A 359 3.18 8.05 -5.71
C ILE A 359 3.75 8.83 -4.51
N ARG A 360 3.68 10.17 -4.51
CA ARG A 360 4.24 10.98 -3.42
C ARG A 360 3.41 10.86 -2.14
N ALA A 361 2.11 10.67 -2.23
CA ALA A 361 1.27 10.44 -1.05
C ALA A 361 1.57 9.09 -0.38
N ILE A 362 1.71 8.02 -1.17
CA ILE A 362 2.11 6.68 -0.68
C ILE A 362 3.54 6.73 -0.11
N GLU A 363 4.47 7.37 -0.82
CA GLU A 363 5.85 7.57 -0.37
C GLU A 363 5.90 8.30 0.98
N ARG A 364 5.11 9.37 1.17
CA ARG A 364 4.99 10.07 2.46
C ARG A 364 4.46 9.16 3.58
N GLN A 365 3.43 8.34 3.32
CA GLN A 365 2.94 7.39 4.33
C GLN A 365 4.04 6.41 4.75
N LEU A 366 4.76 5.84 3.77
CA LEU A 366 5.88 4.92 4.01
C LEU A 366 7.09 5.60 4.68
N GLU A 367 7.41 6.84 4.36
CA GLU A 367 8.46 7.64 5.02
C GLU A 367 8.15 7.80 6.51
N ILE A 368 6.91 8.15 6.86
CA ILE A 368 6.45 8.28 8.26
C ILE A 368 6.52 6.93 8.98
N LEU A 369 6.08 5.84 8.36
CA LEU A 369 6.17 4.50 8.94
C LEU A 369 7.62 4.04 9.12
N GLN A 370 8.50 4.30 8.15
CA GLN A 370 9.93 3.98 8.26
C GLN A 370 10.60 4.82 9.36
N GLU A 371 10.24 6.09 9.50
CA GLU A 371 10.71 6.95 10.60
C GLU A 371 10.22 6.46 11.99
N MET A 372 9.10 5.74 12.04
CA MET A 372 8.61 5.01 13.22
C MET A 372 9.40 3.73 13.53
N GLY A 373 10.24 3.24 12.61
CA GLY A 373 10.89 1.93 12.70
C GLY A 373 10.05 0.76 12.17
N CYS A 374 8.97 1.04 11.44
CA CYS A 374 8.22 -0.01 10.73
C CYS A 374 9.08 -0.59 9.60
N ASN A 375 9.00 -1.92 9.41
CA ASN A 375 9.72 -2.64 8.36
C ASN A 375 8.83 -3.58 7.52
N GLY A 376 7.51 -3.55 7.70
CA GLY A 376 6.59 -4.37 6.92
C GLY A 376 5.20 -3.78 6.74
N ILE A 377 4.56 -4.12 5.63
CA ILE A 377 3.21 -3.67 5.26
C ILE A 377 2.34 -4.90 4.98
N ARG A 378 1.14 -4.95 5.55
CA ARG A 378 0.09 -5.87 5.11
C ARG A 378 -0.94 -5.08 4.31
N CYS A 379 -1.23 -5.55 3.10
CA CYS A 379 -2.15 -4.91 2.15
C CYS A 379 -3.60 -5.26 2.48
N SER A 380 -4.06 -4.87 3.67
CA SER A 380 -5.39 -5.15 4.20
C SER A 380 -6.49 -4.49 3.34
N HIS A 381 -7.36 -5.22 2.64
CA HIS A 381 -7.43 -6.68 2.47
C HIS A 381 -7.63 -7.04 1.00
N ASN A 382 -6.74 -6.49 0.16
CA ASN A 382 -6.90 -6.49 -1.28
C ASN A 382 -5.58 -6.24 -2.02
N PRO A 383 -5.47 -6.68 -3.30
CA PRO A 383 -4.34 -6.39 -4.17
C PRO A 383 -3.89 -4.92 -4.09
N PRO A 384 -2.61 -4.65 -3.77
CA PRO A 384 -2.09 -3.30 -3.66
C PRO A 384 -1.97 -2.63 -5.03
N SER A 385 -1.70 -1.32 -5.03
CA SER A 385 -1.26 -0.61 -6.23
C SER A 385 0.16 -1.04 -6.60
N PRO A 386 0.52 -1.15 -7.90
CA PRO A 386 1.91 -1.38 -8.32
C PRO A 386 2.87 -0.35 -7.71
N GLU A 387 2.43 0.90 -7.57
CA GLU A 387 3.19 2.00 -6.98
C GLU A 387 3.57 1.74 -5.51
N LEU A 388 2.72 1.06 -4.73
CA LEU A 388 3.03 0.68 -3.35
C LEU A 388 4.14 -0.37 -3.32
N LEU A 389 4.07 -1.40 -4.17
CA LEU A 389 5.09 -2.45 -4.23
C LEU A 389 6.43 -1.93 -4.77
N ASP A 390 6.42 -1.06 -5.80
CA ASP A 390 7.62 -0.38 -6.31
C ASP A 390 8.25 0.56 -5.27
N LEU A 391 7.47 1.11 -4.33
CA LEU A 391 8.00 1.86 -3.18
C LEU A 391 8.53 0.91 -2.09
N CYS A 392 7.78 -0.12 -1.70
CA CYS A 392 8.22 -1.12 -0.72
C CYS A 392 9.53 -1.81 -1.13
N ASP A 393 9.70 -2.11 -2.42
CA ASP A 393 10.92 -2.64 -3.02
C ASP A 393 12.12 -1.71 -2.79
N ARG A 394 11.96 -0.41 -3.06
CA ARG A 394 13.02 0.60 -3.01
C ARG A 394 13.30 1.15 -1.61
N MET A 395 12.32 1.08 -0.71
CA MET A 395 12.42 1.59 0.66
C MET A 395 12.77 0.49 1.67
N GLY A 396 12.60 -0.79 1.33
CA GLY A 396 12.99 -1.91 2.19
C GLY A 396 11.87 -2.41 3.12
N PHE A 397 10.66 -2.57 2.61
CA PHE A 397 9.53 -3.15 3.38
C PHE A 397 9.30 -4.63 3.06
N ILE A 398 8.91 -5.38 4.09
CA ILE A 398 8.43 -6.77 4.01
C ILE A 398 6.91 -6.73 3.80
N VAL A 399 6.43 -7.21 2.66
CA VAL A 399 5.02 -7.16 2.29
C VAL A 399 4.33 -8.51 2.48
N MET A 400 3.21 -8.49 3.21
CA MET A 400 2.16 -9.50 3.10
C MET A 400 1.12 -8.98 2.11
N ASP A 401 1.13 -9.58 0.91
CA ASP A 401 0.22 -9.22 -0.17
C ASP A 401 -1.04 -10.10 -0.08
N GLU A 402 -2.21 -9.49 -0.06
CA GLU A 402 -3.46 -10.12 0.37
C GLU A 402 -4.55 -10.01 -0.68
N THR A 403 -5.14 -11.14 -1.07
CA THR A 403 -6.05 -11.19 -2.23
C THR A 403 -7.50 -10.89 -1.89
N PHE A 404 -8.01 -11.32 -0.73
CA PHE A 404 -9.45 -11.34 -0.46
C PHE A 404 -9.79 -11.03 1.01
N ASP A 405 -10.77 -10.15 1.24
CA ASP A 405 -11.47 -10.03 2.53
C ASP A 405 -12.59 -11.06 2.72
N MET A 406 -13.12 -11.66 1.64
CA MET A 406 -14.23 -12.60 1.68
C MET A 406 -14.13 -13.62 0.54
N TRP A 407 -14.67 -14.82 0.77
CA TRP A 407 -14.76 -15.87 -0.26
C TRP A 407 -16.19 -15.98 -0.79
N ARG A 408 -16.94 -17.06 -0.49
CA ARG A 408 -18.32 -17.26 -0.94
C ARG A 408 -19.31 -16.63 0.03
N LYS A 409 -19.02 -16.74 1.33
CA LYS A 409 -19.79 -16.11 2.41
C LYS A 409 -19.47 -14.62 2.44
N ARG A 410 -20.52 -13.79 2.38
CA ARG A 410 -20.42 -12.32 2.34
C ARG A 410 -20.13 -11.71 3.73
N LYS A 411 -19.46 -10.57 3.74
CA LYS A 411 -19.30 -9.67 4.91
C LYS A 411 -20.19 -8.42 4.78
N THR A 412 -20.62 -8.05 3.59
CA THR A 412 -21.55 -6.94 3.33
C THR A 412 -22.67 -7.41 2.40
N VAL A 413 -23.65 -6.56 2.10
CA VAL A 413 -24.78 -6.97 1.26
C VAL A 413 -24.38 -7.05 -0.22
N HIS A 414 -23.45 -6.21 -0.67
CA HIS A 414 -23.07 -6.05 -2.08
C HIS A 414 -21.59 -6.35 -2.40
N ASP A 415 -20.85 -7.01 -1.51
CA ASP A 415 -19.41 -7.29 -1.71
C ASP A 415 -19.08 -8.34 -2.80
N TYR A 416 -17.77 -8.62 -2.92
CA TYR A 416 -17.20 -9.51 -3.91
C TYR A 416 -17.64 -10.98 -3.81
N SER A 417 -18.26 -11.44 -2.71
CA SER A 417 -18.68 -12.84 -2.58
C SER A 417 -19.68 -13.29 -3.67
N ARG A 418 -20.43 -12.32 -4.21
CA ARG A 418 -21.31 -12.44 -5.39
C ARG A 418 -20.59 -12.94 -6.64
N TYR A 419 -19.35 -12.50 -6.83
CA TYR A 419 -18.54 -12.76 -8.02
C TYR A 419 -17.49 -13.86 -7.76
N PHE A 420 -17.16 -14.13 -6.49
CA PHE A 420 -16.10 -15.03 -6.09
C PHE A 420 -16.11 -16.37 -6.86
N ASN A 421 -17.25 -17.06 -6.93
CA ASN A 421 -17.33 -18.37 -7.60
C ASN A 421 -16.87 -18.36 -9.07
N GLU A 422 -17.08 -17.26 -9.78
CA GLU A 422 -16.71 -17.09 -11.20
C GLU A 422 -15.32 -16.48 -11.37
N TRP A 423 -14.91 -15.58 -10.46
CA TRP A 423 -13.74 -14.70 -10.66
C TRP A 423 -12.52 -15.02 -9.80
N HIS A 424 -12.66 -15.73 -8.66
CA HIS A 424 -11.57 -15.97 -7.71
C HIS A 424 -10.31 -16.58 -8.35
N GLU A 425 -10.47 -17.52 -9.29
CA GLU A 425 -9.34 -18.16 -9.95
C GLU A 425 -8.52 -17.17 -10.77
N ARG A 426 -9.22 -16.30 -11.52
CA ARG A 426 -8.61 -15.30 -12.39
C ARG A 426 -7.98 -14.19 -11.56
N ASP A 427 -8.70 -13.66 -10.58
CA ASP A 427 -8.24 -12.51 -9.80
C ASP A 427 -7.06 -12.87 -8.88
N LEU A 428 -7.03 -14.09 -8.32
CA LEU A 428 -5.84 -14.62 -7.63
C LEU A 428 -4.68 -14.86 -8.60
N THR A 429 -4.93 -15.43 -9.78
CA THR A 429 -3.87 -15.67 -10.77
C THR A 429 -3.23 -14.37 -11.25
N ASP A 430 -4.05 -13.36 -11.53
CA ASP A 430 -3.61 -12.05 -12.02
C ASP A 430 -2.75 -11.33 -10.97
N LEU A 431 -3.12 -11.37 -9.68
CA LEU A 431 -2.28 -10.86 -8.57
C LEU A 431 -0.90 -11.56 -8.53
N ILE A 432 -0.89 -12.89 -8.38
CA ILE A 432 0.38 -13.62 -8.19
C ILE A 432 1.30 -13.47 -9.40
N LEU A 433 0.75 -13.46 -10.62
CA LEU A 433 1.53 -13.23 -11.84
C LEU A 433 2.14 -11.82 -11.88
N ARG A 434 1.35 -10.79 -11.55
CA ARG A 434 1.80 -9.39 -11.49
C ARG A 434 2.99 -9.24 -10.54
N ASP A 435 2.86 -9.78 -9.32
CA ASP A 435 3.68 -9.33 -8.20
C ASP A 435 4.82 -10.27 -7.76
N ARG A 436 4.84 -11.53 -8.24
CA ARG A 436 5.86 -12.55 -7.88
C ARG A 436 7.34 -12.15 -8.10
N ASN A 437 7.62 -11.08 -8.86
CA ASN A 437 8.98 -10.59 -9.06
C ASN A 437 9.43 -9.54 -8.02
N HIS A 438 8.50 -8.87 -7.32
CA HIS A 438 8.82 -7.86 -6.31
C HIS A 438 9.60 -8.50 -5.14
N PRO A 439 10.85 -8.08 -4.86
CA PRO A 439 11.61 -8.59 -3.72
C PRO A 439 10.97 -8.25 -2.37
N SER A 440 10.20 -7.17 -2.27
CA SER A 440 9.46 -6.77 -1.07
C SER A 440 8.31 -7.71 -0.71
N VAL A 441 7.74 -8.49 -1.63
CA VAL A 441 6.71 -9.47 -1.27
C VAL A 441 7.37 -10.69 -0.61
N PHE A 442 6.91 -11.06 0.59
CA PHE A 442 7.40 -12.22 1.36
C PHE A 442 6.31 -13.25 1.67
N ILE A 443 5.04 -12.85 1.68
CA ILE A 443 3.93 -13.70 2.10
C ILE A 443 2.74 -13.44 1.19
N TRP A 444 2.07 -14.51 0.74
CA TRP A 444 0.78 -14.43 0.06
C TRP A 444 -0.35 -14.77 1.03
N SER A 445 -1.27 -13.83 1.28
CA SER A 445 -2.48 -14.07 2.09
C SER A 445 -3.69 -14.30 1.18
N ILE A 446 -4.27 -15.51 1.26
CA ILE A 446 -5.43 -15.89 0.43
C ILE A 446 -6.77 -15.48 1.04
N GLY A 447 -6.80 -14.84 2.21
CA GLY A 447 -8.02 -14.48 2.91
C GLY A 447 -7.77 -13.77 4.24
N ASN A 448 -8.56 -12.72 4.52
CA ASN A 448 -8.71 -12.13 5.84
C ASN A 448 -10.05 -12.52 6.47
N GLU A 449 -10.03 -13.17 7.63
CA GLU A 449 -11.21 -13.46 8.47
C GLU A 449 -12.39 -14.07 7.70
N VAL A 450 -12.10 -14.93 6.71
CA VAL A 450 -13.16 -15.48 5.86
C VAL A 450 -14.09 -16.36 6.69
N LEU A 451 -15.41 -16.21 6.50
CA LEU A 451 -16.42 -16.92 7.30
C LEU A 451 -16.42 -18.44 7.05
N GLU A 452 -15.68 -18.89 6.03
CA GLU A 452 -15.38 -20.29 5.72
C GLU A 452 -14.49 -20.98 6.76
N GLN A 453 -13.83 -20.24 7.65
CA GLN A 453 -13.18 -20.79 8.85
C GLN A 453 -14.14 -21.62 9.74
N TRP A 454 -15.45 -21.33 9.64
CA TRP A 454 -16.53 -21.91 10.45
C TRP A 454 -17.48 -22.84 9.67
N SER A 455 -18.09 -23.80 10.38
CA SER A 455 -19.03 -24.80 9.85
C SER A 455 -20.47 -24.31 9.65
N ASP A 456 -20.86 -23.13 10.16
CA ASP A 456 -22.27 -22.68 10.07
C ASP A 456 -22.65 -22.25 8.63
N ALA A 457 -23.86 -22.64 8.24
CA ALA A 457 -24.52 -22.33 6.97
C ALA A 457 -25.36 -21.03 7.01
N LYS A 458 -25.53 -20.39 8.19
CA LYS A 458 -26.31 -19.15 8.34
C LYS A 458 -25.58 -17.85 7.97
N ALA A 459 -24.39 -17.93 7.41
CA ALA A 459 -23.57 -16.75 7.06
C ALA A 459 -24.16 -15.86 5.93
N ASP A 460 -25.11 -16.38 5.15
CA ASP A 460 -25.55 -15.74 3.90
C ASP A 460 -26.50 -14.55 4.06
N THR A 461 -26.88 -14.16 5.29
CA THR A 461 -27.93 -13.14 5.54
C THR A 461 -27.55 -12.02 6.53
N LEU A 462 -26.26 -11.77 6.74
CA LEU A 462 -25.79 -10.76 7.70
C LEU A 462 -25.86 -9.32 7.15
N THR A 463 -26.00 -8.33 8.05
CA THR A 463 -25.75 -6.90 7.79
C THR A 463 -24.28 -6.52 8.00
N LEU A 464 -23.86 -5.34 7.54
CA LEU A 464 -22.46 -4.86 7.65
C LEU A 464 -21.95 -4.89 9.10
N GLU A 465 -22.74 -4.32 10.02
CA GLU A 465 -22.47 -4.40 11.45
C GLU A 465 -22.32 -5.88 11.83
N GLN A 466 -23.38 -6.69 11.67
CA GLN A 466 -23.43 -8.11 12.03
C GLN A 466 -22.32 -9.00 11.44
N ALA A 467 -21.65 -8.59 10.37
CA ALA A 467 -20.44 -9.24 9.90
C ALA A 467 -19.24 -8.90 10.80
N ASN A 468 -18.87 -7.62 10.96
CA ASN A 468 -17.78 -7.19 11.87
C ASN A 468 -17.94 -7.79 13.28
N LEU A 469 -19.19 -7.92 13.72
CA LEU A 469 -19.63 -8.57 14.95
C LEU A 469 -19.24 -10.06 15.04
N ILE A 470 -19.45 -10.84 13.97
CA ILE A 470 -19.12 -12.27 13.90
C ILE A 470 -17.63 -12.50 13.60
N LEU A 471 -16.98 -11.55 12.94
CA LEU A 471 -15.57 -11.63 12.52
C LEU A 471 -14.57 -11.48 13.66
N ASN A 472 -14.99 -11.08 14.86
CA ASN A 472 -14.06 -10.74 15.94
C ASN A 472 -14.25 -11.57 17.23
N PHE A 473 -15.18 -12.52 17.25
CA PHE A 473 -15.48 -13.32 18.45
C PHE A 473 -15.59 -14.83 18.18
N GLY A 474 -15.09 -15.64 19.11
CA GLY A 474 -15.10 -17.10 19.03
C GLY A 474 -16.50 -17.71 19.10
N HIS A 475 -16.76 -18.73 18.27
CA HIS A 475 -18.03 -19.44 18.22
C HIS A 475 -18.09 -20.62 19.21
N ASP A 476 -19.28 -21.22 19.35
CA ASP A 476 -19.45 -22.52 20.01
C ASP A 476 -18.66 -23.63 19.27
N GLN A 477 -18.12 -24.59 20.02
CA GLN A 477 -17.32 -25.70 19.48
C GLN A 477 -18.10 -26.57 18.47
N SER A 478 -19.44 -26.58 18.54
CA SER A 478 -20.29 -27.27 17.56
C SER A 478 -20.18 -26.70 16.14
N MET A 479 -19.66 -25.48 15.99
CA MET A 479 -19.47 -24.79 14.71
C MET A 479 -18.08 -24.97 14.08
N LEU A 480 -17.23 -25.84 14.64
CA LEU A 480 -15.89 -26.12 14.11
C LEU A 480 -15.85 -27.42 13.27
N ALA A 481 -14.71 -27.74 12.67
CA ALA A 481 -14.53 -29.02 11.98
C ALA A 481 -14.59 -30.19 12.97
N LYS A 482 -15.30 -31.26 12.59
CA LYS A 482 -15.30 -32.53 13.34
C LYS A 482 -14.03 -33.33 13.06
N GLU A 483 -13.66 -34.21 13.99
CA GLU A 483 -12.54 -35.13 13.79
C GLU A 483 -12.76 -36.03 12.56
N GLY A 484 -11.69 -36.26 11.78
CA GLY A 484 -11.71 -37.14 10.60
C GLY A 484 -12.20 -36.54 9.27
N GLU A 485 -12.96 -35.44 9.25
CA GLU A 485 -13.51 -34.88 8.00
C GLU A 485 -12.71 -33.70 7.43
N MET A 486 -12.56 -33.68 6.10
CA MET A 486 -12.06 -32.52 5.33
C MET A 486 -13.25 -31.83 4.68
N SER A 487 -13.56 -30.60 5.10
CA SER A 487 -14.74 -29.87 4.64
C SER A 487 -14.57 -29.27 3.24
N VAL A 488 -15.67 -28.82 2.64
CA VAL A 488 -15.66 -28.02 1.40
C VAL A 488 -14.83 -26.75 1.57
N ASN A 489 -14.79 -26.17 2.78
CA ASN A 489 -14.02 -24.97 3.09
C ASN A 489 -12.52 -25.28 3.20
N SER A 490 -12.14 -26.41 3.80
CA SER A 490 -10.76 -26.91 3.79
C SER A 490 -10.28 -27.23 2.37
N LEU A 491 -11.15 -27.82 1.53
CA LEU A 491 -10.87 -28.05 0.10
C LEU A 491 -10.70 -26.75 -0.68
N LEU A 492 -11.53 -25.74 -0.43
CA LEU A 492 -11.39 -24.41 -1.05
C LEU A 492 -10.09 -23.72 -0.62
N THR A 493 -9.76 -23.76 0.67
CA THR A 493 -8.47 -23.27 1.21
C THR A 493 -7.30 -23.94 0.50
N LYS A 494 -7.34 -25.27 0.38
CA LYS A 494 -6.32 -26.04 -0.32
C LYS A 494 -6.22 -25.66 -1.79
N LYS A 495 -7.35 -25.52 -2.50
CA LYS A 495 -7.38 -25.08 -3.90
C LYS A 495 -6.67 -23.73 -4.09
N LEU A 496 -7.02 -22.72 -3.29
CA LEU A 496 -6.42 -21.39 -3.37
C LEU A 496 -4.90 -21.44 -3.08
N ALA A 497 -4.48 -22.18 -2.06
CA ALA A 497 -3.06 -22.34 -1.73
C ALA A 497 -2.28 -23.12 -2.81
N ASP A 498 -2.87 -24.17 -3.39
CA ASP A 498 -2.28 -24.93 -4.49
C ASP A 498 -2.15 -24.07 -5.77
N MET A 499 -3.11 -23.18 -6.03
CA MET A 499 -3.03 -22.20 -7.13
C MET A 499 -1.88 -21.22 -6.94
N VAL A 500 -1.72 -20.62 -5.75
CA VAL A 500 -0.56 -19.76 -5.45
C VAL A 500 0.74 -20.54 -5.68
N LYS A 501 0.86 -21.74 -5.12
CA LYS A 501 2.06 -22.58 -5.20
C LYS A 501 2.39 -23.05 -6.63
N ALA A 502 1.41 -23.13 -7.53
CA ALA A 502 1.63 -23.41 -8.94
C ALA A 502 2.20 -22.22 -9.73
N LEU A 503 1.92 -20.98 -9.29
CA LEU A 503 2.36 -19.74 -9.92
C LEU A 503 3.65 -19.17 -9.31
N ASP A 504 3.78 -19.29 -7.99
CA ASP A 504 4.95 -18.94 -7.18
C ASP A 504 5.04 -19.86 -5.93
N SER A 505 6.00 -20.80 -5.95
CA SER A 505 6.33 -21.67 -4.82
C SER A 505 7.44 -21.11 -3.91
N THR A 506 7.94 -19.90 -4.17
CA THR A 506 9.09 -19.31 -3.45
C THR A 506 8.69 -18.54 -2.20
N ARG A 507 7.39 -18.33 -1.97
CA ARG A 507 6.82 -17.59 -0.83
C ARG A 507 5.76 -18.44 -0.11
N PRO A 508 5.70 -18.41 1.24
CA PRO A 508 4.67 -19.09 2.01
C PRO A 508 3.27 -18.51 1.76
N VAL A 509 2.27 -19.41 1.78
CA VAL A 509 0.85 -19.06 1.80
C VAL A 509 0.34 -18.97 3.23
N THR A 510 -0.44 -17.93 3.54
CA THR A 510 -1.13 -17.74 4.83
C THR A 510 -2.56 -17.25 4.65
N ALA A 511 -3.25 -17.02 5.77
CA ALA A 511 -4.49 -16.27 5.87
C ALA A 511 -4.51 -15.56 7.24
N GLY A 512 -5.16 -14.39 7.34
CA GLY A 512 -5.44 -13.75 8.61
C GLY A 512 -6.65 -14.43 9.28
N CYS A 513 -6.43 -15.18 10.36
CA CYS A 513 -7.47 -15.94 11.03
C CYS A 513 -7.81 -15.38 12.41
N ASN A 514 -9.03 -14.86 12.56
CA ASN A 514 -9.66 -14.52 13.83
C ASN A 514 -10.21 -15.74 14.60
N GLU A 515 -10.17 -16.96 14.03
CA GLU A 515 -10.38 -18.20 14.78
C GLU A 515 -9.04 -18.93 14.99
N PRO A 516 -8.33 -18.69 16.11
CA PRO A 516 -7.06 -19.31 16.43
C PRO A 516 -7.16 -20.82 16.80
N ASN A 517 -8.34 -21.41 16.82
CA ASN A 517 -8.56 -22.83 17.13
C ASN A 517 -8.05 -23.77 16.01
N PRO A 518 -7.27 -24.83 16.33
CA PRO A 518 -6.82 -25.82 15.34
C PRO A 518 -7.92 -26.53 14.53
N ASN A 519 -9.18 -26.48 14.98
CA ASN A 519 -10.34 -27.03 14.26
C ASN A 519 -10.97 -26.05 13.25
N ASN A 520 -10.41 -24.85 13.08
CA ASN A 520 -10.68 -23.92 11.98
C ASN A 520 -10.47 -24.63 10.63
N HIS A 521 -11.44 -24.54 9.70
CA HIS A 521 -11.36 -25.21 8.40
C HIS A 521 -10.14 -24.82 7.56
N LEU A 522 -9.66 -23.58 7.68
CA LEU A 522 -8.46 -23.11 6.98
C LEU A 522 -7.21 -23.82 7.49
N PHE A 523 -7.02 -23.91 8.80
CA PHE A 523 -5.91 -24.66 9.39
C PHE A 523 -6.01 -26.17 9.13
N ARG A 524 -7.23 -26.73 9.25
CA ARG A 524 -7.53 -28.14 8.98
C ARG A 524 -7.27 -28.56 7.53
N SER A 525 -7.18 -27.62 6.58
CA SER A 525 -6.74 -27.91 5.20
C SER A 525 -5.29 -28.42 5.11
N GLY A 526 -4.45 -28.11 6.12
CA GLY A 526 -3.01 -28.35 6.11
C GLY A 526 -2.21 -27.52 5.09
N ALA A 527 -2.90 -26.72 4.25
CA ALA A 527 -2.34 -26.12 3.05
C ALA A 527 -1.61 -24.78 3.29
N LEU A 528 -1.92 -24.08 4.38
CA LEU A 528 -1.22 -22.86 4.81
C LEU A 528 0.18 -23.22 5.33
N ASP A 529 1.20 -22.50 4.88
CA ASP A 529 2.59 -22.70 5.27
C ASP A 529 2.95 -21.98 6.57
N LEU A 530 2.27 -20.85 6.81
CA LEU A 530 2.44 -19.96 7.95
C LEU A 530 1.09 -19.79 8.66
N ILE A 531 1.05 -20.01 9.97
CA ILE A 531 -0.14 -19.75 10.79
C ILE A 531 -0.22 -18.24 11.03
N GLY A 532 -1.27 -17.59 10.53
CA GLY A 532 -1.57 -16.18 10.78
C GLY A 532 -2.73 -16.07 11.76
N PHE A 533 -2.54 -15.38 12.89
CA PHE A 533 -3.65 -14.99 13.78
C PHE A 533 -3.98 -13.52 13.63
N ASN A 534 -5.26 -13.20 13.65
CA ASN A 534 -5.74 -11.87 13.97
C ASN A 534 -6.06 -11.86 15.48
N TYR A 535 -5.50 -10.90 16.22
CA TYR A 535 -5.74 -10.70 17.65
C TYR A 535 -5.44 -11.94 18.52
N HIS A 536 -6.14 -12.09 19.65
CA HIS A 536 -6.01 -13.23 20.56
C HIS A 536 -4.61 -13.44 21.19
N ASP A 537 -4.00 -12.35 21.67
CA ASP A 537 -2.67 -12.28 22.27
C ASP A 537 -2.37 -13.36 23.33
N ASP A 538 -3.34 -13.67 24.19
CA ASP A 538 -3.26 -14.72 25.23
C ASP A 538 -3.02 -16.12 24.64
N TRP A 539 -3.41 -16.36 23.39
CA TRP A 539 -3.30 -17.66 22.73
C TRP A 539 -1.93 -17.86 22.06
N PHE A 540 -1.14 -16.79 21.86
CA PHE A 540 0.15 -16.87 21.16
C PHE A 540 1.10 -17.88 21.81
N ALA A 541 1.19 -17.87 23.15
CA ALA A 541 2.07 -18.78 23.90
C ALA A 541 1.76 -20.28 23.67
N GLY A 542 0.50 -20.62 23.33
CA GLY A 542 0.07 -21.98 23.04
C GLY A 542 0.23 -22.41 21.58
N VAL A 543 0.62 -21.50 20.66
CA VAL A 543 0.74 -21.82 19.23
C VAL A 543 1.74 -22.95 18.93
N PRO A 544 2.95 -23.01 19.53
CA PRO A 544 3.91 -24.09 19.24
C PRO A 544 3.41 -25.49 19.62
N GLU A 545 2.51 -25.59 20.60
CA GLU A 545 1.87 -26.85 21.01
C GLU A 545 0.67 -27.18 20.11
N LYS A 546 -0.17 -26.19 19.81
CA LYS A 546 -1.39 -26.34 19.00
C LYS A 546 -1.11 -26.59 17.51
N PHE A 547 0.00 -26.07 16.99
CA PHE A 547 0.39 -26.14 15.57
C PHE A 547 1.84 -26.65 15.41
N PRO A 548 2.13 -27.89 15.84
CA PRO A 548 3.50 -28.40 15.91
C PRO A 548 4.17 -28.44 14.53
N GLY A 549 5.36 -27.85 14.43
CA GLY A 549 6.14 -27.80 13.20
C GLY A 549 5.68 -26.75 12.16
N LYS A 550 4.72 -25.88 12.49
CA LYS A 550 4.36 -24.73 11.67
C LYS A 550 4.93 -23.42 12.27
N PRO A 551 5.46 -22.50 11.46
CA PRO A 551 5.83 -21.17 11.91
C PRO A 551 4.58 -20.30 12.14
N PHE A 552 4.75 -19.20 12.88
CA PHE A 552 3.66 -18.33 13.30
C PHE A 552 3.95 -16.85 13.05
N ILE A 553 2.90 -16.10 12.69
CA ILE A 553 2.88 -14.64 12.58
C ILE A 553 1.57 -14.09 13.16
N VAL A 554 1.63 -12.89 13.74
CA VAL A 554 0.41 -12.13 14.06
C VAL A 554 0.05 -11.33 12.81
N ALA A 555 -0.95 -11.79 12.05
CA ALA A 555 -1.38 -11.20 10.79
C ALA A 555 -2.18 -9.89 11.00
N GLU A 556 -2.82 -9.73 12.16
CA GLU A 556 -3.47 -8.50 12.60
C GLU A 556 -3.37 -8.37 14.11
N SER A 557 -3.05 -7.18 14.64
CA SER A 557 -2.83 -7.01 16.08
C SER A 557 -3.31 -5.66 16.62
N VAL A 558 -3.41 -5.57 17.95
CA VAL A 558 -3.83 -4.40 18.71
C VAL A 558 -5.30 -3.99 18.51
N SER A 559 -5.65 -3.20 17.48
CA SER A 559 -6.97 -2.56 17.35
C SER A 559 -7.33 -1.64 18.55
N ALA A 560 -6.33 -0.90 19.05
CA ALA A 560 -6.52 0.17 20.03
C ALA A 560 -7.12 1.41 19.35
N LEU A 561 -7.71 2.31 20.14
CA LEU A 561 -8.57 3.40 19.66
C LEU A 561 -8.07 4.73 20.19
N MET A 562 -7.75 5.68 19.32
CA MET A 562 -7.15 6.96 19.71
C MET A 562 -7.61 8.12 18.83
N THR A 563 -7.79 9.30 19.43
CA THR A 563 -8.03 10.57 18.75
C THR A 563 -6.90 11.54 19.09
N ARG A 564 -6.15 11.97 18.08
CA ARG A 564 -4.97 12.83 18.25
C ARG A 564 -5.30 14.06 19.11
N GLY A 565 -4.64 14.17 20.27
CA GLY A 565 -4.76 15.33 21.16
C GLY A 565 -5.90 15.23 22.19
N TYR A 566 -6.68 14.14 22.21
CA TYR A 566 -7.69 13.88 23.24
C TYR A 566 -7.17 12.92 24.31
N TYR A 567 -7.40 13.25 25.59
CA TYR A 567 -6.87 12.48 26.71
C TYR A 567 -7.92 12.38 27.82
N ARG A 568 -8.24 11.13 28.21
CA ARG A 568 -9.14 10.84 29.33
C ARG A 568 -8.32 10.60 30.59
N MET A 569 -8.64 11.34 31.65
CA MET A 569 -8.02 11.18 32.98
C MET A 569 -8.92 10.33 33.89
N PRO A 570 -8.37 9.49 34.77
CA PRO A 570 -6.94 9.17 34.89
C PRO A 570 -6.48 8.19 33.79
N SER A 571 -5.18 8.16 33.50
CA SER A 571 -4.61 7.30 32.45
C SER A 571 -4.52 5.81 32.83
N ASP A 572 -4.74 5.48 34.11
CA ASP A 572 -4.67 4.11 34.65
C ASP A 572 -6.01 3.34 34.53
N GLU A 573 -7.06 3.97 34.01
CA GLU A 573 -8.33 3.33 33.64
C GLU A 573 -8.28 2.79 32.21
N THR A 574 -8.43 1.47 32.02
CA THR A 574 -8.63 0.84 30.70
C THR A 574 -10.10 0.92 30.27
N VAL A 575 -10.35 1.48 29.09
CA VAL A 575 -11.68 1.67 28.51
C VAL A 575 -11.86 0.75 27.32
N ILE A 576 -12.58 -0.35 27.53
CA ILE A 576 -13.01 -1.24 26.44
C ILE A 576 -14.25 -0.62 25.78
N CYS A 577 -14.12 -0.21 24.51
CA CYS A 577 -15.18 0.49 23.77
C CYS A 577 -15.39 -0.15 22.37
N PRO A 578 -16.62 -0.57 22.01
CA PRO A 578 -17.78 -0.77 22.91
C PRO A 578 -17.46 -1.77 24.04
N GLU A 579 -18.22 -1.84 25.13
CA GLU A 579 -18.00 -2.85 26.20
C GLU A 579 -18.07 -4.29 25.63
N ARG A 580 -18.98 -4.49 24.68
CA ARG A 580 -19.09 -5.67 23.82
C ARG A 580 -19.57 -5.20 22.45
N TRP A 581 -19.14 -5.87 21.38
CA TRP A 581 -19.49 -5.52 20.01
C TRP A 581 -21.01 -5.49 19.72
N ASP A 582 -21.80 -6.29 20.43
CA ASP A 582 -23.26 -6.40 20.22
C ASP A 582 -24.06 -5.27 20.86
N LYS A 583 -23.40 -4.40 21.62
CA LYS A 583 -24.02 -3.28 22.31
C LYS A 583 -23.76 -1.98 21.53
N PRO A 584 -24.79 -1.16 21.26
CA PRO A 584 -24.59 0.20 20.80
C PRO A 584 -23.68 0.97 21.76
N TYR A 585 -22.75 1.74 21.22
CA TYR A 585 -21.84 2.59 21.98
C TYR A 585 -22.04 4.05 21.58
N PHE A 586 -21.96 4.92 22.59
CA PHE A 586 -22.08 6.36 22.45
C PHE A 586 -21.32 7.03 23.59
N ASP A 587 -20.52 8.02 23.23
CA ASP A 587 -19.85 8.96 24.11
C ASP A 587 -19.89 10.31 23.36
N ASP A 588 -20.24 11.39 24.06
CA ASP A 588 -20.56 12.68 23.43
C ASP A 588 -19.32 13.42 22.92
N SER A 589 -18.12 13.02 23.33
CA SER A 589 -16.86 13.53 22.77
C SER A 589 -16.55 13.00 21.36
N PHE A 590 -17.18 11.88 20.95
CA PHE A 590 -16.82 11.10 19.76
C PHE A 590 -15.30 10.88 19.61
N SER A 591 -14.58 10.76 20.73
CA SER A 591 -13.13 10.71 20.79
C SER A 591 -12.67 9.53 21.64
N CYS A 592 -11.48 8.99 21.35
CA CYS A 592 -10.84 7.94 22.14
C CYS A 592 -9.50 8.45 22.68
N SER A 593 -9.15 8.06 23.90
CA SER A 593 -8.00 8.62 24.62
C SER A 593 -6.66 8.18 24.04
N SER A 594 -5.72 9.12 23.86
CA SER A 594 -4.37 8.85 23.33
C SER A 594 -3.37 8.25 24.36
N TYR A 595 -3.81 7.84 25.55
CA TYR A 595 -2.97 7.17 26.57
C TYR A 595 -2.76 5.66 26.35
N ASP A 596 -3.01 5.12 25.14
CA ASP A 596 -3.02 3.66 24.89
C ASP A 596 -3.95 2.88 25.86
N ASN A 597 -4.99 3.56 26.38
CA ASN A 597 -5.92 3.04 27.38
C ASN A 597 -7.33 2.81 26.83
N CYS A 598 -7.55 2.99 25.53
CA CYS A 598 -8.82 2.70 24.84
C CYS A 598 -8.59 1.62 23.77
N HIS A 599 -9.38 0.54 23.77
CA HIS A 599 -9.33 -0.49 22.72
C HIS A 599 -10.68 -1.21 22.56
N VAL A 600 -10.83 -1.94 21.45
CA VAL A 600 -12.01 -2.78 21.16
C VAL A 600 -12.00 -4.09 21.97
N PRO A 601 -13.16 -4.74 22.23
CA PRO A 601 -13.25 -5.98 23.02
C PRO A 601 -12.42 -7.18 22.57
N TRP A 602 -12.09 -7.25 21.28
CA TRP A 602 -11.27 -8.31 20.70
C TRP A 602 -9.79 -7.95 20.62
N GLY A 603 -9.47 -6.66 20.78
CA GLY A 603 -8.14 -6.10 20.70
C GLY A 603 -7.43 -6.00 22.06
N ASN A 604 -6.34 -5.27 22.06
CA ASN A 604 -5.46 -5.04 23.21
C ASN A 604 -4.89 -3.60 23.15
N SER A 605 -4.18 -3.17 24.19
CA SER A 605 -3.34 -1.96 24.07
C SER A 605 -2.08 -2.24 23.23
N HIS A 606 -1.50 -1.19 22.65
CA HIS A 606 -0.26 -1.29 21.86
C HIS A 606 0.89 -1.84 22.73
N GLU A 607 1.02 -1.39 23.98
CA GLU A 607 1.97 -1.94 24.96
C GLU A 607 1.68 -3.41 25.31
N GLY A 608 0.40 -3.79 25.39
CA GLY A 608 -0.06 -5.15 25.64
C GLY A 608 0.47 -6.11 24.58
N THR A 609 0.13 -5.90 23.31
CA THR A 609 0.63 -6.75 22.21
C THR A 609 2.15 -6.69 22.06
N MET A 610 2.76 -5.51 22.23
CA MET A 610 4.22 -5.35 22.15
C MET A 610 4.94 -6.32 23.10
N ARG A 611 4.44 -6.48 24.33
CA ARG A 611 4.95 -7.44 25.31
C ARG A 611 4.95 -8.87 24.79
N HIS A 612 3.84 -9.33 24.21
CA HIS A 612 3.74 -10.70 23.70
C HIS A 612 4.70 -10.95 22.53
N VAL A 613 4.78 -10.02 21.58
CA VAL A 613 5.63 -10.17 20.37
C VAL A 613 7.13 -10.05 20.68
N LYS A 614 7.51 -9.14 21.58
CA LYS A 614 8.90 -8.89 22.00
C LYS A 614 9.47 -10.04 22.84
N ASN A 615 8.66 -10.63 23.72
CA ASN A 615 9.13 -11.67 24.66
C ASN A 615 9.11 -13.11 24.11
N ASN A 616 8.63 -13.34 22.87
CA ASN A 616 8.50 -14.69 22.29
C ASN A 616 9.25 -14.83 20.95
N ASP A 617 10.37 -15.56 20.94
CA ASP A 617 11.25 -15.73 19.77
C ASP A 617 10.54 -16.34 18.55
N PHE A 618 9.63 -17.32 18.75
CA PHE A 618 8.98 -18.05 17.65
C PHE A 618 7.97 -17.21 16.85
N ILE A 619 7.52 -16.07 17.39
CA ILE A 619 6.62 -15.15 16.69
C ILE A 619 7.43 -14.42 15.63
N SER A 620 7.11 -14.61 14.35
CA SER A 620 7.85 -14.00 13.23
C SER A 620 7.76 -12.47 13.21
N GLY A 621 6.69 -11.92 13.77
CA GLY A 621 6.41 -10.50 13.91
C GLY A 621 4.91 -10.25 14.00
N GLN A 622 4.51 -9.01 13.76
CA GLN A 622 3.12 -8.57 13.78
C GLN A 622 2.82 -7.56 12.67
N TYR A 623 1.55 -7.42 12.32
CA TYR A 623 1.02 -6.26 11.58
C TYR A 623 -0.07 -5.58 12.41
N VAL A 624 0.24 -4.39 12.92
CA VAL A 624 -0.67 -3.62 13.79
C VAL A 624 -1.85 -3.05 12.99
N TRP A 625 -3.06 -3.15 13.53
CA TRP A 625 -4.26 -2.47 13.04
C TRP A 625 -4.39 -1.09 13.72
N THR A 626 -4.08 0.04 13.07
CA THR A 626 -3.49 0.22 11.72
C THR A 626 -2.31 1.19 11.74
N GLY A 627 -1.53 1.24 10.65
CA GLY A 627 -0.43 2.21 10.53
C GLY A 627 -0.92 3.66 10.44
N PHE A 628 -1.87 3.88 9.52
CA PHE A 628 -2.60 5.14 9.35
C PHE A 628 -4.08 4.93 9.62
N ASP A 629 -4.75 5.98 10.08
CA ASP A 629 -6.20 6.06 9.97
C ASP A 629 -6.61 6.10 8.50
N TYR A 630 -7.80 5.56 8.23
CA TYR A 630 -8.36 5.39 6.90
C TYR A 630 -9.84 5.79 6.91
N LEU A 631 -10.39 6.07 5.74
CA LEU A 631 -11.80 6.43 5.60
C LEU A 631 -12.69 5.22 5.82
N GLY A 632 -13.81 5.43 6.52
CA GLY A 632 -14.68 4.34 6.93
C GLY A 632 -14.37 3.73 8.30
N GLU A 633 -14.94 2.56 8.56
CA GLU A 633 -14.86 1.76 9.79
C GLU A 633 -14.61 2.56 11.11
N PRO A 634 -15.49 3.51 11.49
CA PRO A 634 -15.23 4.45 12.59
C PRO A 634 -15.51 3.88 13.98
N THR A 635 -15.28 2.57 14.17
CA THR A 635 -15.34 1.87 15.46
C THR A 635 -14.58 2.68 16.53
N PRO A 636 -15.15 2.91 17.73
CA PRO A 636 -16.35 2.29 18.29
C PRO A 636 -17.67 3.04 17.98
N TYR A 637 -17.62 4.09 17.16
CA TYR A 637 -18.74 5.00 16.92
C TYR A 637 -19.51 4.68 15.64
N GLY A 638 -20.76 5.15 15.60
CA GLY A 638 -21.54 5.30 14.38
C GLY A 638 -21.52 6.75 13.88
N TRP A 639 -22.51 7.10 13.05
CA TRP A 639 -22.69 8.48 12.56
C TRP A 639 -22.76 9.50 13.73
N PRO A 640 -22.05 10.64 13.67
CA PRO A 640 -21.38 11.25 12.51
C PRO A 640 -19.92 10.84 12.30
N ALA A 641 -19.39 9.85 13.01
CA ALA A 641 -18.03 9.38 12.74
C ALA A 641 -17.95 8.70 11.35
N ARG A 642 -16.86 8.96 10.61
CA ARG A 642 -16.70 8.66 9.17
C ARG A 642 -15.31 8.15 8.76
N SER A 643 -14.37 8.09 9.69
CA SER A 643 -13.04 7.48 9.49
C SER A 643 -12.59 6.84 10.80
N SER A 644 -11.60 5.97 10.71
CA SER A 644 -11.14 5.14 11.81
C SER A 644 -10.56 5.92 13.00
N TYR A 645 -10.39 5.20 14.10
CA TYR A 645 -9.65 5.63 15.30
C TYR A 645 -8.39 4.78 15.54
N PHE A 646 -8.16 3.74 14.73
CA PHE A 646 -7.14 2.70 14.90
C PHE A 646 -5.71 3.12 14.54
N GLY A 647 -5.56 4.16 13.72
CA GLY A 647 -4.27 4.54 13.16
C GLY A 647 -3.28 5.01 14.22
N ILE A 648 -2.05 4.52 14.17
CA ILE A 648 -0.92 5.10 14.91
C ILE A 648 -0.65 6.54 14.45
N VAL A 649 -0.93 6.82 13.17
CA VAL A 649 -0.91 8.14 12.54
C VAL A 649 -2.35 8.50 12.11
N ASP A 650 -2.76 9.76 12.24
CA ASP A 650 -4.08 10.21 11.79
C ASP A 650 -4.23 10.29 10.26
N LEU A 651 -5.45 10.52 9.77
CA LEU A 651 -5.79 10.54 8.34
C LEU A 651 -5.04 11.65 7.56
N ALA A 652 -4.65 12.74 8.23
CA ALA A 652 -3.84 13.81 7.66
C ALA A 652 -2.34 13.47 7.66
N GLY A 653 -1.92 12.37 8.30
CA GLY A 653 -0.52 12.00 8.48
C GLY A 653 0.16 12.74 9.63
N PHE A 654 -0.58 13.13 10.67
CA PHE A 654 -0.01 13.59 11.93
C PHE A 654 0.07 12.43 12.93
N PRO A 655 1.27 12.13 13.47
CA PRO A 655 1.43 11.10 14.50
C PRO A 655 0.52 11.32 15.72
N LYS A 656 -0.09 10.24 16.22
CA LYS A 656 -0.65 10.16 17.58
C LYS A 656 0.46 9.76 18.56
N ASP A 657 0.27 9.92 19.86
CA ASP A 657 1.36 9.75 20.85
C ASP A 657 2.01 8.36 20.84
N VAL A 658 1.24 7.31 20.53
CA VAL A 658 1.74 5.94 20.44
C VAL A 658 2.72 5.70 19.28
N TYR A 659 2.79 6.59 18.29
CA TYR A 659 3.87 6.59 17.29
C TYR A 659 5.25 6.60 17.97
N TYR A 660 5.37 7.29 19.09
CA TYR A 660 6.62 7.40 19.83
C TYR A 660 6.90 6.20 20.75
N LEU A 661 5.88 5.41 21.11
CA LEU A 661 6.07 4.05 21.66
C LEU A 661 6.82 3.20 20.63
N TYR A 662 6.23 3.05 19.44
CA TYR A 662 6.80 2.27 18.34
C TYR A 662 8.18 2.78 17.95
N GLN A 663 8.37 4.10 17.78
CA GLN A 663 9.69 4.66 17.49
C GLN A 663 10.73 4.36 18.58
N SER A 664 10.34 4.33 19.87
CA SER A 664 11.27 4.04 20.96
C SER A 664 11.73 2.57 20.99
N GLU A 665 10.86 1.64 20.56
CA GLU A 665 11.08 0.19 20.64
C GLU A 665 11.55 -0.44 19.32
N TRP A 666 11.10 0.06 18.17
CA TRP A 666 11.40 -0.46 16.83
C TRP A 666 12.55 0.26 16.12
N HIS A 667 12.88 1.50 16.52
CA HIS A 667 13.97 2.27 15.94
C HIS A 667 15.11 2.53 16.96
N PRO A 668 15.83 1.49 17.44
CA PRO A 668 16.79 1.61 18.55
C PRO A 668 17.93 2.61 18.32
N GLU A 669 18.35 2.83 17.07
CA GLU A 669 19.37 3.82 16.71
C GLU A 669 18.91 5.29 16.87
N LYS A 670 17.60 5.53 16.96
CA LYS A 670 17.02 6.85 17.12
C LYS A 670 16.77 7.12 18.61
N LYS A 671 17.35 8.21 19.11
CA LYS A 671 17.08 8.70 20.46
C LYS A 671 15.66 9.26 20.51
N VAL A 672 14.81 8.66 21.34
CA VAL A 672 13.43 9.09 21.56
C VAL A 672 13.30 9.66 22.97
N LEU A 673 12.62 10.80 23.06
CA LEU A 673 12.02 11.34 24.26
C LEU A 673 10.78 12.10 23.80
N HIS A 674 9.61 11.54 24.07
CA HIS A 674 8.29 12.13 23.80
C HIS A 674 7.59 12.34 25.13
N LEU A 675 6.97 13.50 25.31
CA LEU A 675 6.22 13.89 26.51
C LEU A 675 4.81 14.25 26.07
N PHE A 676 3.80 13.77 26.80
CA PHE A 676 2.39 14.06 26.55
C PHE A 676 1.60 13.91 27.87
N PRO A 677 0.40 14.50 28.01
CA PRO A 677 -0.38 15.28 27.04
C PRO A 677 0.12 16.74 26.89
N HIS A 678 -0.70 17.59 26.25
CA HIS A 678 -0.49 19.04 26.25
C HIS A 678 -0.59 19.66 27.66
N TRP A 679 -0.14 20.91 27.83
CA TRP A 679 -0.09 21.59 29.13
C TRP A 679 -1.12 22.73 29.24
N ASN A 680 -2.39 22.45 28.95
CA ASN A 680 -3.50 23.41 28.93
C ASN A 680 -4.70 22.86 29.72
N TRP A 681 -4.53 22.91 31.04
CA TRP A 681 -5.34 22.46 32.17
C TRP A 681 -6.47 23.37 32.70
N ALA A 682 -7.40 22.82 33.48
CA ALA A 682 -8.01 23.56 34.58
C ALA A 682 -7.00 23.66 35.76
N PRO A 683 -6.74 24.85 36.34
CA PRO A 683 -5.81 25.01 37.47
C PRO A 683 -6.07 24.04 38.63
N GLY A 684 -5.03 23.30 39.05
CA GLY A 684 -5.13 22.31 40.14
C GLY A 684 -5.74 20.95 39.76
N GLN A 685 -6.08 20.71 38.49
CA GLN A 685 -6.41 19.39 37.97
C GLN A 685 -5.20 18.44 38.07
N ASP A 686 -5.45 17.15 38.34
CA ASP A 686 -4.41 16.11 38.25
C ASP A 686 -4.25 15.66 36.79
N ILE A 687 -3.02 15.70 36.29
CA ILE A 687 -2.63 15.38 34.91
C ILE A 687 -1.60 14.24 34.96
N ASP A 688 -1.87 13.17 34.22
CA ASP A 688 -0.93 12.06 34.08
C ASP A 688 0.04 12.34 32.94
N MET A 689 1.20 12.93 33.25
CA MET A 689 2.24 13.16 32.26
C MET A 689 2.95 11.84 31.95
N TRP A 690 2.85 11.37 30.70
CA TRP A 690 3.50 10.16 30.20
C TRP A 690 4.73 10.52 29.37
N ALA A 691 5.75 9.67 29.41
CA ALA A 691 6.89 9.77 28.52
C ALA A 691 7.30 8.43 27.89
N TYR A 692 7.35 8.39 26.55
CA TYR A 692 8.05 7.35 25.80
C TYR A 692 9.50 7.79 25.57
N TYR A 693 10.45 6.92 25.89
CA TYR A 693 11.87 7.22 25.70
C TYR A 693 12.70 5.96 25.44
N ASN A 694 13.89 6.13 24.87
CA ASN A 694 14.92 5.09 24.79
C ASN A 694 16.32 5.70 24.99
N ASN A 695 17.36 4.87 24.91
CA ASN A 695 18.77 5.32 24.96
C ASN A 695 19.18 6.15 26.19
N ALA A 696 18.42 6.02 27.28
CA ALA A 696 18.64 6.65 28.58
C ALA A 696 18.29 5.64 29.68
N ASP A 697 18.89 5.80 30.85
CA ASP A 697 18.66 4.96 32.02
C ASP A 697 17.46 5.48 32.82
N GLU A 698 17.37 6.81 32.94
CA GLU A 698 16.35 7.53 33.71
C GLU A 698 15.77 8.72 32.93
N VAL A 699 14.62 9.20 33.41
CA VAL A 699 13.98 10.45 33.01
C VAL A 699 13.46 11.19 34.25
N GLU A 700 13.51 12.51 34.22
CA GLU A 700 13.03 13.38 35.29
C GLU A 700 12.11 14.46 34.73
N LEU A 701 10.94 14.62 35.35
CA LEU A 701 9.94 15.63 35.00
C LEU A 701 10.06 16.84 35.93
N PHE A 702 9.88 18.04 35.38
CA PHE A 702 9.87 19.31 36.11
C PHE A 702 8.62 20.10 35.71
N VAL A 703 7.95 20.71 36.68
CA VAL A 703 6.87 21.69 36.45
C VAL A 703 7.36 23.04 36.98
N ASN A 704 7.38 24.07 36.12
CA ASN A 704 7.89 25.41 36.44
C ASN A 704 9.29 25.43 37.08
N GLY A 705 10.12 24.43 36.76
CA GLY A 705 11.48 24.23 37.29
C GLY A 705 11.58 23.36 38.54
N GLU A 706 10.46 22.99 39.17
CA GLU A 706 10.43 22.10 40.33
C GLU A 706 10.32 20.62 39.91
N SER A 707 11.28 19.80 40.36
CA SER A 707 11.30 18.36 40.06
C SER A 707 10.10 17.63 40.65
N GLN A 708 9.43 16.85 39.80
CA GLN A 708 8.35 15.93 40.15
C GLN A 708 8.88 14.50 40.39
N GLY A 709 10.22 14.35 40.45
CA GLY A 709 10.93 13.10 40.73
C GLY A 709 11.41 12.35 39.49
N VAL A 710 12.37 11.46 39.71
CA VAL A 710 12.96 10.60 38.68
C VAL A 710 12.10 9.34 38.46
N ARG A 711 12.08 8.83 37.23
CA ARG A 711 11.50 7.56 36.82
C ARG A 711 12.47 6.78 35.93
N THR A 712 12.35 5.47 35.97
CA THR A 712 13.09 4.51 35.14
C THR A 712 12.12 3.46 34.62
N LYS A 713 12.35 2.90 33.43
CA LYS A 713 11.60 1.72 32.97
C LYS A 713 12.12 0.45 33.62
N GLY A 714 11.23 -0.45 34.02
CA GLY A 714 11.53 -1.87 34.22
C GLY A 714 11.80 -2.58 32.90
N LYS A 715 12.10 -3.89 32.96
CA LYS A 715 12.35 -4.74 31.78
C LYS A 715 11.20 -4.71 30.76
N ASP A 716 9.99 -4.57 31.29
CA ASP A 716 8.73 -4.80 30.62
C ASP A 716 7.85 -3.52 30.60
N ASP A 717 8.36 -2.37 31.08
CA ASP A 717 7.64 -1.10 31.00
C ASP A 717 8.03 -0.37 29.70
N PHE A 718 7.08 0.27 29.01
CA PHE A 718 7.37 0.98 27.76
C PHE A 718 7.25 2.51 27.87
N HIS A 719 6.38 3.02 28.74
CA HIS A 719 6.35 4.41 29.18
C HIS A 719 6.85 4.57 30.63
N VAL A 720 6.93 5.82 31.08
CA VAL A 720 6.86 6.18 32.51
C VAL A 720 5.80 7.26 32.71
N VAL A 721 5.28 7.38 33.94
CA VAL A 721 4.21 8.33 34.29
C VAL A 721 4.48 9.11 35.58
N TRP A 722 4.01 10.35 35.59
CA TRP A 722 3.87 11.20 36.78
C TRP A 722 2.44 11.78 36.84
N ARG A 723 1.74 11.57 37.95
CA ARG A 723 0.48 12.28 38.27
C ARG A 723 0.84 13.61 38.94
N VAL A 724 0.64 14.72 38.24
CA VAL A 724 1.08 16.06 38.66
C VAL A 724 -0.08 17.05 38.67
N LYS A 725 0.00 18.06 39.54
CA LYS A 725 -0.97 19.15 39.54
C LYS A 725 -0.67 20.12 38.40
N TYR A 726 -1.70 20.46 37.63
CA TYR A 726 -1.57 21.47 36.60
C TYR A 726 -1.38 22.87 37.19
N GLU A 727 -0.23 23.47 36.87
CA GLU A 727 0.08 24.87 37.05
C GLU A 727 0.46 25.47 35.68
N PRO A 728 -0.15 26.59 35.25
CA PRO A 728 0.22 27.25 34.01
C PRO A 728 1.71 27.61 33.95
N GLY A 729 2.33 27.38 32.79
CA GLY A 729 3.77 27.65 32.59
C GLY A 729 4.41 26.58 31.72
N VAL A 730 5.50 25.99 32.19
CA VAL A 730 6.27 24.97 31.45
C VAL A 730 6.33 23.64 32.20
N VAL A 731 6.06 22.56 31.48
CA VAL A 731 6.43 21.21 31.90
C VAL A 731 7.60 20.72 31.05
N LYS A 732 8.65 20.23 31.70
CA LYS A 732 9.91 19.81 31.08
C LYS A 732 10.23 18.37 31.46
N VAL A 733 10.70 17.56 30.52
CA VAL A 733 11.32 16.25 30.82
C VAL A 733 12.76 16.23 30.32
N VAL A 734 13.64 15.61 31.10
CA VAL A 734 15.06 15.42 30.80
C VAL A 734 15.37 13.92 30.89
N SER A 735 15.90 13.32 29.83
CA SER A 735 16.41 11.93 29.87
C SER A 735 17.91 11.92 30.12
N ARG A 736 18.41 10.95 30.90
CA ARG A 736 19.83 10.84 31.23
C ARG A 736 20.37 9.43 31.06
N LYS A 737 21.64 9.35 30.64
CA LYS A 737 22.44 8.12 30.59
C LYS A 737 23.77 8.36 31.30
N ASP A 738 24.17 7.46 32.18
CA ASP A 738 25.37 7.61 33.03
C ASP A 738 25.41 8.99 33.74
N GLY A 739 24.24 9.48 34.18
CA GLY A 739 24.05 10.80 34.82
C GLY A 739 24.16 12.02 33.89
N LYS A 740 24.32 11.84 32.57
CA LYS A 740 24.42 12.92 31.58
C LYS A 740 23.14 13.05 30.77
N THR A 741 22.70 14.28 30.51
CA THR A 741 21.53 14.56 29.64
C THR A 741 21.72 13.97 28.24
N VAL A 742 20.70 13.25 27.76
CA VAL A 742 20.63 12.65 26.42
C VAL A 742 19.69 13.46 25.52
N LEU A 743 18.50 13.78 26.02
CA LEU A 743 17.50 14.65 25.39
C LEU A 743 16.76 15.48 26.45
N GLU A 744 16.21 16.61 26.02
CA GLU A 744 15.25 17.40 26.79
C GLU A 744 14.03 17.72 25.91
N LYS A 745 12.84 17.81 26.52
CA LYS A 745 11.61 18.26 25.89
C LYS A 745 10.85 19.18 26.83
N GLU A 746 10.18 20.17 26.27
CA GLU A 746 9.36 21.14 27.00
C GLU A 746 8.01 21.30 26.30
N ILE A 747 6.95 21.40 27.09
CA ILE A 747 5.60 21.77 26.66
C ILE A 747 5.21 22.99 27.48
N HIS A 748 4.74 24.03 26.81
CA HIS A 748 4.34 25.30 27.41
C HIS A 748 2.81 25.39 27.39
N THR A 749 2.22 26.00 28.42
CA THR A 749 0.82 26.40 28.37
C THR A 749 0.63 27.45 27.29
N ALA A 750 -0.08 27.08 26.22
CA ALA A 750 -0.38 28.02 25.15
C ALA A 750 -1.41 29.05 25.61
N GLY A 751 -1.22 30.31 25.21
CA GLY A 751 -2.23 31.37 25.32
C GLY A 751 -3.31 31.28 24.24
N GLU A 752 -4.08 32.36 24.10
CA GLU A 752 -5.08 32.51 23.05
C GLU A 752 -4.46 32.42 21.64
N PRO A 753 -5.12 31.77 20.67
CA PRO A 753 -4.72 31.76 19.27
C PRO A 753 -4.45 33.16 18.71
N ALA A 754 -3.28 33.34 18.08
CA ALA A 754 -2.85 34.63 17.54
C ALA A 754 -2.21 34.56 16.14
N GLN A 755 -1.66 33.40 15.73
CA GLN A 755 -0.95 33.27 14.45
C GLN A 755 -1.02 31.87 13.86
N ILE A 756 -0.82 31.79 12.54
CA ILE A 756 -0.72 30.54 11.79
C ILE A 756 0.76 30.28 11.45
N ARG A 757 1.23 29.03 11.53
CA ARG A 757 2.49 28.57 10.94
C ARG A 757 2.21 27.60 9.79
N LEU A 758 2.92 27.79 8.68
CA LEU A 758 2.88 26.90 7.52
C LEU A 758 4.24 26.21 7.36
N THR A 759 4.23 24.88 7.39
CA THR A 759 5.44 24.04 7.25
C THR A 759 5.21 23.02 6.15
N ALA A 760 5.78 23.25 4.97
CA ALA A 760 5.78 22.29 3.87
C ALA A 760 6.78 21.16 4.15
N ASP A 761 6.40 19.91 3.92
CA ASP A 761 7.35 18.77 3.93
C ASP A 761 8.46 18.97 2.89
N ARG A 762 8.08 19.50 1.72
CA ARG A 762 8.95 19.76 0.58
C ARG A 762 8.67 21.13 -0.02
N ASN A 763 9.69 22.00 0.01
CA ASN A 763 9.64 23.33 -0.63
C ASN A 763 9.97 23.28 -2.14
N GLU A 764 10.42 22.14 -2.67
CA GLU A 764 10.62 21.93 -4.10
C GLU A 764 9.94 20.63 -4.58
N ILE A 765 9.14 20.74 -5.64
CA ILE A 765 8.39 19.65 -6.28
C ILE A 765 8.62 19.65 -7.79
N LYS A 766 8.33 18.52 -8.44
CA LYS A 766 8.37 18.40 -9.90
C LYS A 766 7.19 19.14 -10.52
N SER A 767 7.41 19.80 -11.66
CA SER A 767 6.36 20.34 -12.52
C SER A 767 5.79 19.29 -13.48
N ASP A 768 5.42 18.11 -12.96
CA ASP A 768 4.89 16.98 -13.74
C ASP A 768 3.36 16.84 -13.69
N GLY A 769 2.67 17.72 -12.96
CA GLY A 769 1.22 17.68 -12.79
C GLY A 769 0.75 16.67 -11.74
N ARG A 770 1.66 16.00 -11.01
CA ARG A 770 1.36 14.89 -10.09
C ARG A 770 2.05 15.02 -8.73
N ASP A 771 3.26 15.58 -8.69
CA ASP A 771 4.03 15.71 -7.46
C ASP A 771 3.37 16.68 -6.46
N LEU A 772 3.53 16.36 -5.17
CA LEU A 772 2.79 16.97 -4.07
C LEU A 772 3.73 17.60 -3.04
N SER A 773 3.25 18.67 -2.42
CA SER A 773 3.78 19.25 -1.19
C SER A 773 2.69 19.21 -0.11
N PHE A 774 3.00 18.61 1.03
CA PHE A 774 2.10 18.49 2.18
C PHE A 774 2.43 19.60 3.17
N VAL A 775 1.56 20.60 3.30
CA VAL A 775 1.80 21.75 4.17
C VAL A 775 1.02 21.60 5.47
N THR A 776 1.76 21.33 6.55
CA THR A 776 1.23 21.35 7.92
C THR A 776 0.88 22.79 8.29
N VAL A 777 -0.32 22.96 8.85
CA VAL A 777 -0.89 24.23 9.27
C VAL A 777 -1.12 24.18 10.77
N GLU A 778 -0.38 24.98 11.54
CA GLU A 778 -0.46 25.00 13.00
C GLU A 778 -1.06 26.32 13.48
N VAL A 779 -2.03 26.25 14.41
CA VAL A 779 -2.57 27.41 15.14
C VAL A 779 -1.76 27.61 16.42
N LEU A 780 -1.20 28.80 16.57
CA LEU A 780 -0.28 29.13 17.65
C LEU A 780 -0.73 30.36 18.42
N ASP A 781 -0.30 30.45 19.67
CA ASP A 781 -0.41 31.65 20.47
C ASP A 781 0.59 32.74 20.01
N LYS A 782 0.56 33.90 20.67
CA LYS A 782 1.44 35.04 20.39
C LYS A 782 2.94 34.73 20.56
N ASP A 783 3.29 33.76 21.40
CA ASP A 783 4.66 33.43 21.78
C ASP A 783 5.22 32.26 20.94
N GLY A 784 4.35 31.59 20.17
CA GLY A 784 4.69 30.56 19.18
C GLY A 784 4.39 29.13 19.61
N ASN A 785 3.72 28.95 20.75
CA ASN A 785 3.29 27.65 21.28
C ASN A 785 2.06 27.16 20.51
N LEU A 786 1.98 25.84 20.25
CA LEU A 786 0.80 25.23 19.63
C LEU A 786 -0.40 25.34 20.58
N CYS A 787 -1.50 25.93 20.12
CA CYS A 787 -2.75 25.97 20.89
C CYS A 787 -3.43 24.59 20.79
N PRO A 788 -3.39 23.73 21.83
CA PRO A 788 -3.75 22.32 21.67
C PRO A 788 -5.26 22.12 21.48
N ASN A 789 -6.08 23.07 21.89
CA ASN A 789 -7.55 23.02 21.81
C ASN A 789 -8.12 23.84 20.62
N ALA A 790 -7.27 24.39 19.75
CA ALA A 790 -7.73 25.29 18.70
C ALA A 790 -8.44 24.56 17.54
N ASP A 791 -9.62 25.06 17.18
CA ASP A 791 -10.49 24.57 16.09
C ASP A 791 -10.73 25.61 14.97
N ASN A 792 -9.92 26.69 14.94
CA ASN A 792 -10.09 27.84 14.05
C ASN A 792 -10.27 27.43 12.58
N GLN A 793 -11.25 28.06 11.90
CA GLN A 793 -11.45 27.90 10.47
C GLN A 793 -10.30 28.58 9.71
N ILE A 794 -9.49 27.81 8.99
CA ILE A 794 -8.44 28.34 8.12
C ILE A 794 -8.94 28.35 6.66
N MET A 795 -8.76 29.47 5.98
CA MET A 795 -8.98 29.65 4.54
C MET A 795 -7.63 29.70 3.82
N PHE A 796 -7.54 29.03 2.66
CA PHE A 796 -6.33 28.87 1.86
C PHE A 796 -6.49 29.52 0.48
N ASP A 797 -5.44 30.20 0.02
CA ASP A 797 -5.34 30.77 -1.33
C ASP A 797 -4.02 30.30 -1.95
N VAL A 798 -4.09 29.67 -3.12
CA VAL A 798 -2.92 29.15 -3.86
C VAL A 798 -2.79 29.89 -5.19
N GLN A 799 -1.63 30.51 -5.41
CA GLN A 799 -1.32 31.31 -6.59
C GLN A 799 -0.05 30.78 -7.27
N GLY A 800 -0.06 30.71 -8.60
CA GLY A 800 1.10 30.30 -9.40
C GLY A 800 0.97 28.91 -10.01
N ALA A 801 2.06 28.15 -10.04
CA ALA A 801 2.18 26.89 -10.79
C ALA A 801 1.64 25.64 -10.05
N GLY A 802 0.46 25.75 -9.44
CA GLY A 802 -0.13 24.69 -8.64
C GLY A 802 -1.50 25.04 -8.07
N PHE A 803 -2.14 24.05 -7.45
CA PHE A 803 -3.50 24.14 -6.91
C PHE A 803 -3.66 23.29 -5.65
N ILE A 804 -4.77 23.47 -4.92
CA ILE A 804 -5.12 22.64 -3.75
C ILE A 804 -5.68 21.30 -4.23
N ALA A 805 -4.96 20.21 -3.96
CA ALA A 805 -5.41 18.85 -4.26
C ALA A 805 -6.32 18.27 -3.16
N GLY A 806 -6.18 18.77 -1.93
CA GLY A 806 -7.05 18.42 -0.81
C GLY A 806 -6.65 19.13 0.48
N VAL A 807 -7.55 19.12 1.45
CA VAL A 807 -7.35 19.64 2.81
C VAL A 807 -7.85 18.63 3.84
N ASP A 808 -7.19 18.52 4.99
CA ASP A 808 -7.55 17.56 6.05
C ASP A 808 -7.23 18.11 7.44
N ASN A 809 -7.74 17.48 8.49
CA ASN A 809 -7.32 17.71 9.86
C ASN A 809 -7.25 16.42 10.71
N GLY A 810 -7.53 15.25 10.13
CA GLY A 810 -7.53 13.98 10.86
C GLY A 810 -8.70 13.79 11.83
N SER A 811 -9.70 14.68 11.82
CA SER A 811 -10.88 14.54 12.67
C SER A 811 -11.83 13.46 12.13
N PRO A 812 -12.16 12.42 12.92
CA PRO A 812 -13.04 11.34 12.48
C PRO A 812 -14.51 11.76 12.36
N VAL A 813 -14.88 12.93 12.86
CA VAL A 813 -16.25 13.49 12.82
C VAL A 813 -16.38 14.78 11.99
N SER A 814 -15.30 15.29 11.38
CA SER A 814 -15.41 16.49 10.52
C SER A 814 -16.12 16.16 9.20
N MET A 815 -17.28 16.78 9.01
CA MET A 815 -18.07 16.74 7.78
C MET A 815 -17.62 17.76 6.72
N GLU A 816 -16.54 18.52 6.96
CA GLU A 816 -15.99 19.43 5.95
C GLU A 816 -15.36 18.62 4.79
N LYS A 817 -15.60 19.05 3.55
CA LYS A 817 -15.06 18.42 2.33
C LYS A 817 -13.55 18.33 2.31
N PHE A 818 -13.04 17.22 1.77
CA PHE A 818 -11.63 17.10 1.40
C PHE A 818 -11.24 17.97 0.20
N LYS A 819 -12.14 18.16 -0.76
CA LYS A 819 -11.94 19.06 -1.90
C LYS A 819 -12.51 20.45 -1.59
N ALA A 820 -11.76 21.21 -0.80
CA ALA A 820 -12.10 22.57 -0.40
C ALA A 820 -10.84 23.46 -0.29
N ASP A 821 -11.05 24.78 -0.29
CA ASP A 821 -10.06 25.82 0.00
C ASP A 821 -10.09 26.26 1.47
N TYR A 822 -10.75 25.49 2.35
CA TYR A 822 -10.84 25.77 3.78
C TYR A 822 -10.83 24.50 4.62
N ARG A 823 -10.32 24.60 5.86
CA ARG A 823 -10.40 23.52 6.84
C ARG A 823 -10.26 24.06 8.27
N LYS A 824 -11.04 23.55 9.21
CA LYS A 824 -10.82 23.79 10.64
C LYS A 824 -9.54 23.11 11.13
N ALA A 825 -8.81 23.78 12.02
CA ALA A 825 -7.87 23.06 12.88
C ALA A 825 -8.61 21.96 13.68
N PHE A 826 -7.91 20.87 13.99
CA PHE A 826 -8.36 19.85 14.93
C PHE A 826 -7.22 19.58 15.90
N TYR A 827 -7.45 19.88 17.17
CA TYR A 827 -6.42 19.96 18.20
C TYR A 827 -5.17 20.75 17.73
N GLY A 828 -5.39 21.99 17.29
CA GLY A 828 -4.35 22.92 16.86
C GLY A 828 -3.75 22.73 15.47
N LYS A 829 -4.14 21.69 14.72
CA LYS A 829 -3.53 21.37 13.41
C LYS A 829 -4.53 21.07 12.29
N CYS A 830 -4.21 21.49 11.08
CA CYS A 830 -4.78 20.97 9.84
C CYS A 830 -3.70 20.87 8.74
N LEU A 831 -4.08 20.36 7.57
CA LEU A 831 -3.25 20.07 6.43
C LEU A 831 -3.85 20.72 5.18
N VAL A 832 -3.01 21.28 4.32
CA VAL A 832 -3.34 21.56 2.92
C VAL A 832 -2.30 20.90 2.01
N VAL A 833 -2.79 20.18 1.00
CA VAL A 833 -1.97 19.47 0.01
C VAL A 833 -1.97 20.27 -1.29
N VAL A 834 -0.78 20.64 -1.74
CA VAL A 834 -0.55 21.43 -2.95
C VAL A 834 0.03 20.53 -4.03
N GLN A 835 -0.58 20.51 -5.21
CA GLN A 835 -0.14 19.75 -6.38
C GLN A 835 0.36 20.71 -7.47
N SER A 836 1.39 20.31 -8.23
CA SER A 836 1.85 21.09 -9.38
C SER A 836 0.82 21.06 -10.52
N ASP A 837 0.73 22.14 -11.30
CA ASP A 837 -0.20 22.24 -12.44
C ASP A 837 0.46 21.85 -13.79
N GLY A 838 1.59 21.15 -13.73
CA GLY A 838 2.44 20.80 -14.88
C GLY A 838 3.32 21.93 -15.42
N LYS A 839 3.31 23.13 -14.80
CA LYS A 839 4.18 24.25 -15.19
C LYS A 839 5.32 24.42 -14.17
N SER A 840 6.51 24.77 -14.64
CA SER A 840 7.61 25.16 -13.75
C SER A 840 7.39 26.59 -13.26
N GLY A 841 7.58 26.86 -11.98
CA GLY A 841 7.30 28.18 -11.40
C GLY A 841 7.32 28.23 -9.88
N GLY A 842 6.99 29.40 -9.35
CA GLY A 842 6.68 29.55 -7.93
C GLY A 842 5.20 29.23 -7.67
N ILE A 843 4.93 28.63 -6.52
CA ILE A 843 3.59 28.45 -5.95
C ILE A 843 3.60 29.18 -4.61
N LYS A 844 2.69 30.13 -4.43
CA LYS A 844 2.48 30.86 -3.19
C LYS A 844 1.21 30.34 -2.53
N LEU A 845 1.34 29.82 -1.30
CA LEU A 845 0.22 29.44 -0.45
C LEU A 845 0.04 30.51 0.63
N THR A 846 -1.15 31.08 0.71
CA THR A 846 -1.58 32.01 1.76
C THR A 846 -2.59 31.30 2.67
N ALA A 847 -2.46 31.44 3.99
CA ALA A 847 -3.43 30.95 4.97
C ALA A 847 -3.94 32.09 5.85
N THR A 848 -5.26 32.17 6.03
CA THR A 848 -5.95 33.22 6.80
C THR A 848 -7.01 32.62 7.71
N SER A 849 -7.30 33.29 8.83
CA SER A 849 -8.36 32.95 9.78
C SER A 849 -8.77 34.23 10.50
N GLU A 850 -10.02 34.30 10.96
CA GLU A 850 -10.48 35.42 11.77
C GLU A 850 -9.64 35.53 13.06
N GLY A 851 -9.23 36.75 13.43
CA GLY A 851 -8.39 37.04 14.59
C GLY A 851 -6.90 36.64 14.49
N LEU A 852 -6.52 35.76 13.55
CA LEU A 852 -5.14 35.26 13.44
C LEU A 852 -4.31 36.05 12.42
N LYS A 853 -3.01 36.21 12.71
CA LYS A 853 -2.04 36.73 11.74
C LYS A 853 -1.92 35.80 10.52
N THR A 854 -2.16 36.36 9.33
CA THR A 854 -1.96 35.70 8.03
C THR A 854 -0.57 35.08 7.89
N ALA A 855 -0.52 33.85 7.40
CA ALA A 855 0.71 33.16 7.05
C ALA A 855 0.84 33.01 5.52
N VAL A 856 2.09 33.00 5.03
CA VAL A 856 2.41 32.76 3.62
C VAL A 856 3.62 31.84 3.55
N THR A 857 3.59 30.84 2.68
CA THR A 857 4.76 30.03 2.31
C THR A 857 4.89 29.94 0.79
N ALA A 858 6.06 29.53 0.31
CA ALA A 858 6.37 29.40 -1.10
C ALA A 858 6.98 28.03 -1.40
N ILE A 859 6.41 27.34 -2.38
CA ILE A 859 6.89 26.08 -2.95
C ILE A 859 7.36 26.35 -4.38
N LYS A 860 8.32 25.59 -4.88
CA LYS A 860 8.83 25.73 -6.26
C LYS A 860 8.61 24.47 -7.07
N ALA A 861 7.86 24.58 -8.17
CA ALA A 861 7.74 23.54 -9.18
C ALA A 861 8.88 23.67 -10.21
N LYS A 862 9.58 22.58 -10.51
CA LYS A 862 10.73 22.53 -11.44
C LYS A 862 10.66 21.37 -12.43
#